data_AF-A0A178MK19-F1
#
_entry.id   AF-A0A178MK19-F1
#
_cell.length_a   1.000
_cell.length_b   1.000
_cell.length_c   1.000
_cell.angle_alpha   90.00
_cell.angle_beta   90.00
_cell.angle_gamma   90.00
#
_symmetry.space_group_name_H-M   'P 1'
#
loop_
_entity.id
_entity.type
_entity.pdbx_description
1 polymer ?
#
loop_
_entity_poly.entity_id
_entity_poly.type
_entity_poly.pdbx_seq_one_letter_code
_entity_poly.pdbx_strand_id
1 'polypeptide(L)'
;MIRTLARPTFSFQPALLLPVALMLIAIGLLWFSPVRSPHTWRVGEDHEPVLVGFHGNEQNETDLFRWSQPQAGLFLYGYRGAPAVVELRLAAPRQPGMAPAQAAFAYQDGDVGTVTVAGYWRRYRLLVPTTATGETVLRWSTEPYIALPDVRELGVALSGVRQWSLADRPTLSAQTIAWSVLPLLVWMAGVVWRWPVFWRDAGALLALAPALGLALVPATAEYWLPTVPWPWWPVLPALALVIWPALAAGWRSATQWAAARPIVGWMGLAVALASLLALRAGVPAWVALLLVIGGVGLAWPLLAAAEERSAWPIGGLLAAMTVVALAVRLVALDQMPPALWRDEARHGLLALQIWSDPSFRPIYVPVFADLPALLFYLMAPVVGLLGPAAWSARLVSAVAGALTPLALYWFVAPVIGRRAAVLGAALLAWASWSLSMSRWAFPATLDHLLVLTAAGLLWRGLDPARRGWWWYVAGAAALGGLAVYTYHTGRLAPLALLVVALVCLGRDPARWRVAWPRVVLAALVGAIVVAPLVWYILTDSAGFNRRVGFVSIFQPDNLYRHRPLDFLAENIVRYGLMWHVQGEANGRHHLPLAPMVDPVVGLLLLIGAGLAWRARRTAAVVVLALWLLYYLPGLLSFNAPHAMRSLGTLAPACALAGWGLSRLASGARWRRWLIPAALAGSLAVNLWVYFGLMWHDPRVYGEFDRVETVMAQIVRRAAVPNDAAQAVPVYLPREWALSDTVRFLTSDLPLEQQPQIWRGTLDPDSDALVVLPAFTDPREVTAVVNTLGSAAVEIVPTPTIPAGSEPLVRVFARGPAALAVMRSP
;
A
#
# COMPACT_ATOMS: atom_id res chain seq x y z
N MET A 1 23.02 48.62 -26.68
CA MET A 1 23.63 48.42 -25.34
C MET A 1 23.91 46.93 -25.14
N ILE A 2 24.92 46.43 -25.86
CA ILE A 2 25.36 45.03 -25.93
C ILE A 2 26.76 45.03 -25.30
N ARG A 3 26.88 44.67 -24.03
CA ARG A 3 28.18 44.51 -23.33
C ARG A 3 28.01 43.83 -21.96
N THR A 4 27.55 42.57 -21.93
CA THR A 4 27.68 41.68 -20.74
C THR A 4 27.68 40.18 -21.10
N LEU A 5 28.07 39.82 -22.33
CA LEU A 5 28.31 38.44 -22.75
C LEU A 5 29.75 38.32 -23.25
N ALA A 6 30.70 38.07 -22.32
CA ALA A 6 32.00 37.42 -22.56
C ALA A 6 33.01 37.79 -21.46
N ARG A 7 33.07 36.98 -20.41
CA ARG A 7 34.34 36.58 -19.76
C ARG A 7 34.15 35.17 -19.18
N PRO A 8 34.61 34.10 -19.85
CA PRO A 8 34.85 32.83 -19.19
C PRO A 8 36.25 32.89 -18.60
N THR A 9 36.42 33.58 -17.46
CA THR A 9 37.63 33.38 -16.66
C THR A 9 37.49 32.02 -16.00
N PHE A 10 38.03 30.98 -16.64
CA PHE A 10 38.48 29.75 -15.98
C PHE A 10 39.64 30.10 -15.02
N SER A 11 39.38 30.91 -14.00
CA SER A 11 40.18 30.84 -12.78
C SER A 11 39.83 29.49 -12.17
N PHE A 12 40.80 28.58 -12.03
CA PHE A 12 40.65 27.38 -11.20
C PHE A 12 40.20 27.83 -9.80
N GLN A 13 38.90 27.83 -9.54
CA GLN A 13 38.39 28.18 -8.23
C GLN A 13 38.78 27.04 -7.29
N PRO A 14 39.41 27.30 -6.13
CA PRO A 14 39.73 26.26 -5.14
C PRO A 14 38.49 25.45 -4.71
N ALA A 15 37.28 25.97 -4.97
CA ALA A 15 36.00 25.31 -4.78
C ALA A 15 35.80 24.01 -5.61
N LEU A 16 36.45 23.86 -6.77
CA LEU A 16 36.31 22.68 -7.64
C LEU A 16 37.26 21.54 -7.28
N LEU A 17 38.29 21.80 -6.46
CA LEU A 17 39.27 20.80 -6.07
C LEU A 17 38.68 19.72 -5.16
N LEU A 18 37.81 20.11 -4.22
CA LEU A 18 37.17 19.17 -3.28
C LEU A 18 36.33 18.09 -3.99
N PRO A 19 35.31 18.42 -4.82
CA PRO A 19 34.48 17.38 -5.44
C PRO A 19 35.27 16.50 -6.42
N VAL A 20 36.27 17.05 -7.12
CA VAL A 20 37.15 16.27 -8.00
C VAL A 20 38.03 15.33 -7.19
N ALA A 21 38.62 15.79 -6.08
CA ALA A 21 39.39 14.94 -5.19
C ALA A 21 38.53 13.81 -4.61
N LEU A 22 37.31 14.10 -4.17
CA LEU A 22 36.38 13.09 -3.66
C LEU A 22 36.00 12.06 -4.73
N MET A 23 35.77 12.50 -5.97
CA MET A 23 35.54 11.60 -7.10
C MET A 23 36.76 10.70 -7.37
N LEU A 24 37.98 11.26 -7.39
CA LEU A 24 39.21 10.48 -7.58
C LEU A 24 39.45 9.48 -6.44
N ILE A 25 39.16 9.87 -5.19
CA ILE A 25 39.18 8.96 -4.04
C ILE A 25 38.17 7.83 -4.24
N ALA A 26 36.94 8.14 -4.67
CA ALA A 26 35.92 7.13 -4.94
C ALA A 26 36.36 6.15 -6.05
N ILE A 27 36.98 6.65 -7.13
CA ILE A 27 37.57 5.82 -8.19
C ILE A 27 38.65 4.91 -7.59
N GLY A 28 39.58 5.46 -6.81
CA GLY A 28 40.66 4.70 -6.19
C GLY A 28 40.14 3.59 -5.27
N LEU A 29 39.18 3.92 -4.40
CA LEU A 29 38.53 2.97 -3.50
C LEU A 29 37.86 1.83 -4.26
N LEU A 30 37.13 2.14 -5.34
CA LEU A 30 36.38 1.13 -6.07
C LEU A 30 37.26 0.27 -6.99
N TRP A 31 38.33 0.85 -7.55
CA TRP A 31 39.22 0.17 -8.50
C TRP A 31 40.26 -0.72 -7.82
N PHE A 32 40.84 -0.25 -6.73
CA PHE A 32 41.95 -0.94 -6.05
C PHE A 32 41.48 -1.76 -4.84
N SER A 33 40.18 -1.80 -4.56
CA SER A 33 39.62 -2.70 -3.55
C SER A 33 39.74 -4.15 -4.03
N PRO A 34 40.42 -5.03 -3.27
CA PRO A 34 40.49 -6.44 -3.58
C PRO A 34 39.10 -7.08 -3.51
N VAL A 35 38.90 -8.16 -4.28
CA VAL A 35 37.67 -8.95 -4.17
C VAL A 35 37.62 -9.64 -2.80
N ARG A 36 36.39 -9.89 -2.32
CA ARG A 36 36.10 -10.53 -1.04
C ARG A 36 36.97 -11.78 -0.79
N SER A 37 37.54 -11.88 0.40
CA SER A 37 38.22 -13.09 0.88
C SER A 37 37.26 -14.27 1.02
N PRO A 38 37.73 -15.53 0.96
CA PRO A 38 36.89 -16.70 1.12
C PRO A 38 36.08 -16.66 2.41
N HIS A 39 34.77 -16.88 2.31
CA HIS A 39 33.88 -16.92 3.47
C HIS A 39 33.21 -18.29 3.57
N THR A 40 33.07 -18.78 4.79
CA THR A 40 32.38 -20.04 5.09
C THR A 40 31.32 -19.76 6.14
N TRP A 41 30.14 -20.28 5.93
CA TRP A 41 29.00 -20.16 6.82
C TRP A 41 28.44 -21.54 7.12
N ARG A 42 28.01 -21.75 8.36
CA ARG A 42 27.06 -22.81 8.69
C ARG A 42 25.66 -22.22 8.66
N VAL A 43 24.72 -22.99 8.14
CA VAL A 43 23.33 -22.54 8.05
C VAL A 43 22.75 -22.40 9.45
N GLY A 44 22.04 -21.29 9.71
CA GLY A 44 21.44 -20.99 11.02
C GLY A 44 22.34 -20.29 12.03
N GLU A 45 23.57 -19.90 11.65
CA GLU A 45 24.42 -18.98 12.43
C GLU A 45 24.11 -17.50 12.11
N ASP A 46 24.52 -16.58 13.00
CA ASP A 46 24.40 -15.14 12.76
C ASP A 46 25.17 -14.75 11.48
N HIS A 47 24.56 -13.90 10.64
CA HIS A 47 25.10 -13.44 9.35
C HIS A 47 25.18 -14.53 8.26
N GLU A 48 24.23 -15.48 8.28
CA GLU A 48 24.02 -16.39 7.15
C GLU A 48 23.90 -15.64 5.82
N PRO A 49 24.34 -16.24 4.69
CA PRO A 49 24.08 -15.65 3.39
C PRO A 49 22.58 -15.58 3.15
N VAL A 50 22.17 -14.68 2.25
CA VAL A 50 20.76 -14.49 1.94
C VAL A 50 20.23 -15.70 1.17
N LEU A 51 19.44 -16.50 1.86
CA LEU A 51 18.78 -17.71 1.38
C LEU A 51 17.27 -17.45 1.21
N VAL A 52 16.72 -17.82 0.06
CA VAL A 52 15.29 -17.69 -0.27
C VAL A 52 14.69 -19.05 -0.63
N GLY A 53 13.42 -19.28 -0.28
CA GLY A 53 12.78 -20.59 -0.44
C GLY A 53 13.35 -21.65 0.51
N PHE A 54 13.55 -21.34 1.78
CA PHE A 54 14.01 -22.30 2.79
C PHE A 54 13.07 -22.37 3.99
N HIS A 55 12.83 -23.58 4.47
CA HIS A 55 12.14 -23.85 5.73
C HIS A 55 12.99 -23.43 6.94
N GLY A 56 12.41 -23.52 8.15
CA GLY A 56 13.10 -23.18 9.39
C GLY A 56 14.33 -24.06 9.68
N ASN A 57 15.14 -23.64 10.66
CA ASN A 57 16.32 -24.40 11.10
C ASN A 57 15.92 -25.74 11.72
N GLU A 58 16.66 -26.78 11.35
CA GLU A 58 16.57 -28.13 11.90
C GLU A 58 17.97 -28.61 12.29
N GLN A 59 18.02 -29.55 13.23
CA GLN A 59 19.28 -30.06 13.76
C GLN A 59 19.27 -31.58 13.77
N ASN A 60 20.37 -32.18 13.35
CA ASN A 60 20.68 -33.59 13.58
C ASN A 60 21.85 -33.71 14.57
N GLU A 61 22.34 -34.93 14.81
CA GLU A 61 23.42 -35.20 15.77
C GLU A 61 24.71 -34.43 15.49
N THR A 62 24.99 -34.07 14.23
CA THR A 62 26.27 -33.50 13.81
C THR A 62 26.18 -32.07 13.30
N ASP A 63 25.01 -31.63 12.84
CA ASP A 63 24.87 -30.45 12.00
C ASP A 63 23.53 -29.72 12.21
N LEU A 64 23.60 -28.40 12.14
CA LEU A 64 22.46 -27.51 11.92
C LEU A 64 22.24 -27.36 10.41
N PHE A 65 21.00 -27.45 9.95
CA PHE A 65 20.66 -27.40 8.53
C PHE A 65 19.27 -26.81 8.29
N ARG A 66 18.99 -26.47 7.02
CA ARG A 66 17.64 -26.10 6.56
C ARG A 66 17.27 -26.90 5.34
N TRP A 67 16.01 -27.32 5.26
CA TRP A 67 15.44 -27.81 4.01
C TRP A 67 15.12 -26.65 3.09
N SER A 68 15.57 -26.74 1.83
CA SER A 68 15.04 -25.90 0.77
C SER A 68 13.63 -26.35 0.39
N GLN A 69 12.82 -25.42 -0.09
CA GLN A 69 11.65 -25.69 -0.90
C GLN A 69 12.09 -26.24 -2.27
N PRO A 70 11.18 -26.78 -3.10
CA PRO A 70 11.52 -27.28 -4.43
C PRO A 70 12.21 -26.23 -5.31
N GLN A 71 11.89 -24.94 -5.12
CA GLN A 71 12.61 -23.81 -5.69
C GLN A 71 13.27 -23.00 -4.57
N ALA A 72 14.57 -22.79 -4.67
CA ALA A 72 15.31 -22.01 -3.70
C ALA A 72 16.47 -21.25 -4.35
N GLY A 73 17.07 -20.33 -3.60
CA GLY A 73 18.15 -19.52 -4.11
C GLY A 73 19.10 -19.01 -3.03
N LEU A 74 20.32 -18.71 -3.47
CA LEU A 74 21.41 -18.12 -2.70
C LEU A 74 21.86 -16.84 -3.41
N PHE A 75 21.74 -15.69 -2.74
CA PHE A 75 22.25 -14.43 -3.27
C PHE A 75 23.75 -14.28 -3.00
N LEU A 76 24.50 -13.93 -4.04
CA LEU A 76 25.95 -13.77 -4.00
C LEU A 76 26.29 -12.28 -4.03
N TYR A 77 26.67 -11.74 -2.87
CA TYR A 77 27.11 -10.36 -2.72
C TYR A 77 28.61 -10.24 -2.44
N GLY A 78 29.18 -9.16 -2.95
CA GLY A 78 30.55 -8.69 -2.74
C GLY A 78 31.52 -9.06 -3.86
N TYR A 79 31.02 -9.51 -5.01
CA TYR A 79 31.82 -9.98 -6.14
C TYR A 79 31.91 -8.97 -7.29
N ARG A 80 30.96 -8.04 -7.43
CA ARG A 80 30.96 -6.98 -8.47
C ARG A 80 31.36 -7.48 -9.88
N GLY A 81 30.76 -8.57 -10.33
CA GLY A 81 31.03 -9.17 -11.64
C GLY A 81 32.25 -10.10 -11.71
N ALA A 82 33.01 -10.26 -10.62
CA ALA A 82 34.04 -11.30 -10.53
C ALA A 82 33.40 -12.69 -10.40
N PRO A 83 33.82 -13.70 -11.19
CA PRO A 83 33.28 -15.05 -11.07
C PRO A 83 33.53 -15.62 -9.67
N ALA A 84 32.49 -16.21 -9.09
CA ALA A 84 32.52 -16.79 -7.75
C ALA A 84 32.51 -18.32 -7.85
N VAL A 85 33.31 -18.98 -7.02
CA VAL A 85 33.12 -20.40 -6.74
C VAL A 85 32.27 -20.53 -5.49
N VAL A 86 31.20 -21.31 -5.59
CA VAL A 86 30.26 -21.59 -4.50
C VAL A 86 30.33 -23.07 -4.18
N GLU A 87 30.69 -23.39 -2.94
CA GLU A 87 30.67 -24.74 -2.38
C GLU A 87 29.46 -24.87 -1.45
N LEU A 88 28.53 -25.75 -1.79
CA LEU A 88 27.33 -26.06 -1.01
C LEU A 88 27.49 -27.44 -0.36
N ARG A 89 27.29 -27.54 0.95
CA ARG A 89 27.21 -28.83 1.65
C ARG A 89 25.75 -29.28 1.70
N LEU A 90 25.40 -30.19 0.80
CA LEU A 90 24.03 -30.63 0.54
C LEU A 90 23.84 -32.12 0.89
N ALA A 91 22.62 -32.47 1.29
CA ALA A 91 22.14 -33.84 1.41
C ALA A 91 20.66 -33.91 0.99
N ALA A 92 20.22 -35.06 0.51
CA ALA A 92 18.84 -35.31 0.13
C ALA A 92 18.43 -36.73 0.51
N PRO A 93 18.27 -37.03 1.81
CA PRO A 93 17.80 -38.35 2.23
C PRO A 93 16.42 -38.64 1.63
N ARG A 94 16.32 -39.76 0.90
CA ARG A 94 15.08 -40.28 0.30
C ARG A 94 14.83 -41.69 0.86
N GLN A 95 13.56 -42.10 0.95
CA GLN A 95 13.24 -43.46 1.38
C GLN A 95 13.79 -44.51 0.40
N PRO A 96 14.07 -45.75 0.85
CA PRO A 96 14.52 -46.82 -0.03
C PRO A 96 13.58 -47.02 -1.23
N GLY A 97 14.15 -47.15 -2.43
CA GLY A 97 13.41 -47.34 -3.67
C GLY A 97 12.99 -46.06 -4.41
N MET A 98 13.16 -44.88 -3.80
CA MET A 98 13.00 -43.60 -4.50
C MET A 98 14.25 -43.20 -5.27
N ALA A 99 14.05 -42.51 -6.41
CA ALA A 99 15.14 -41.94 -7.18
C ALA A 99 15.91 -40.89 -6.35
N PRO A 100 17.25 -40.81 -6.51
CA PRO A 100 18.04 -39.75 -5.92
C PRO A 100 17.57 -38.36 -6.36
N ALA A 101 17.63 -37.37 -5.46
CA ALA A 101 17.21 -36.01 -5.80
C ALA A 101 18.11 -35.42 -6.90
N GLN A 102 17.49 -34.85 -7.93
CA GLN A 102 18.18 -34.04 -8.93
C GLN A 102 18.02 -32.56 -8.57
N ALA A 103 19.12 -31.82 -8.50
CA ALA A 103 19.12 -30.37 -8.31
C ALA A 103 19.66 -29.71 -9.58
N ALA A 104 18.78 -28.99 -10.29
CA ALA A 104 19.16 -28.18 -11.44
C ALA A 104 19.53 -26.78 -10.95
N PHE A 105 20.78 -26.38 -11.14
CA PHE A 105 21.31 -25.08 -10.74
C PHE A 105 21.28 -24.11 -11.91
N ALA A 106 20.76 -22.92 -11.69
CA ALA A 106 20.67 -21.86 -12.69
C ALA A 106 21.17 -20.53 -12.14
N TYR A 107 21.66 -19.68 -13.03
CA TYR A 107 22.07 -18.32 -12.75
C TYR A 107 21.40 -17.37 -13.74
N GLN A 108 20.56 -16.45 -13.25
CA GLN A 108 19.72 -15.60 -14.11
C GLN A 108 19.03 -16.46 -15.18
N ASP A 109 19.13 -16.12 -16.46
CA ASP A 109 18.53 -16.90 -17.57
C ASP A 109 19.44 -18.05 -18.09
N GLY A 110 20.59 -18.28 -17.46
CA GLY A 110 21.56 -19.32 -17.84
C GLY A 110 21.51 -20.57 -16.95
N ASP A 111 21.84 -21.71 -17.53
CA ASP A 111 22.02 -22.98 -16.81
C ASP A 111 23.46 -23.11 -16.28
N VAL A 112 23.59 -23.52 -15.03
CA VAL A 112 24.90 -23.87 -14.41
C VAL A 112 25.12 -25.38 -14.53
N GLY A 113 24.05 -26.17 -14.44
CA GLY A 113 24.05 -27.62 -14.59
C GLY A 113 23.19 -28.35 -13.57
N THR A 114 22.90 -29.62 -13.87
CA THR A 114 22.14 -30.51 -12.98
C THR A 114 23.06 -31.52 -12.29
N VAL A 115 22.88 -31.70 -10.98
CA VAL A 115 23.64 -32.66 -10.19
C VAL A 115 22.72 -33.56 -9.37
N THR A 116 23.13 -34.81 -9.23
CA THR A 116 22.47 -35.76 -8.32
C THR A 116 22.94 -35.54 -6.89
N VAL A 117 22.01 -35.20 -6.00
CA VAL A 117 22.26 -34.95 -4.59
C VAL A 117 22.16 -36.25 -3.80
N ALA A 118 23.24 -36.62 -3.11
CA ALA A 118 23.32 -37.87 -2.36
C ALA A 118 22.45 -37.84 -1.09
N GLY A 119 22.07 -39.02 -0.59
CA GLY A 119 21.32 -39.15 0.67
C GLY A 119 22.10 -38.74 1.94
N TYR A 120 23.41 -38.54 1.82
CA TYR A 120 24.31 -38.11 2.88
C TYR A 120 25.07 -36.85 2.47
N TRP A 121 25.64 -36.15 3.44
CA TRP A 121 26.33 -34.88 3.22
C TRP A 121 27.48 -34.99 2.21
N ARG A 122 27.39 -34.21 1.13
CA ARG A 122 28.46 -34.00 0.15
C ARG A 122 28.67 -32.52 -0.12
N ARG A 123 29.87 -32.15 -0.56
CA ARG A 123 30.21 -30.78 -0.98
C ARG A 123 30.15 -30.70 -2.50
N TYR A 124 29.31 -29.80 -3.00
CA TYR A 124 29.12 -29.52 -4.42
C TYR A 124 29.74 -28.17 -4.73
N ARG A 125 30.70 -28.12 -5.67
CA ARG A 125 31.38 -26.89 -6.09
C ARG A 125 30.85 -26.44 -7.44
N LEU A 126 30.36 -25.21 -7.50
CA LEU A 126 29.76 -24.60 -8.67
C LEU A 126 30.57 -23.35 -9.02
N LEU A 127 30.91 -23.19 -10.30
CA LEU A 127 31.47 -21.94 -10.81
C LEU A 127 30.31 -21.08 -11.28
N VAL A 128 30.06 -19.97 -10.58
CA VAL A 128 28.91 -19.11 -10.81
C VAL A 128 29.39 -17.78 -11.41
N PRO A 129 28.98 -17.45 -12.65
CA PRO A 129 29.15 -16.11 -13.18
C PRO A 129 28.44 -15.11 -12.26
N THR A 130 29.09 -14.00 -11.89
CA THR A 130 28.41 -12.92 -11.15
C THR A 130 28.20 -11.73 -12.07
N THR A 131 27.19 -10.93 -11.80
CA THR A 131 26.90 -9.72 -12.59
C THR A 131 27.52 -8.50 -11.94
N ALA A 132 28.00 -7.59 -12.79
CA ALA A 132 28.47 -6.27 -12.37
C ALA A 132 27.31 -5.25 -12.24
N THR A 133 26.11 -5.62 -12.71
CA THR A 133 24.89 -4.80 -12.67
C THR A 133 23.70 -5.64 -12.18
N GLY A 134 22.98 -5.17 -11.16
CA GLY A 134 21.88 -5.93 -10.55
C GLY A 134 22.35 -6.94 -9.50
N GLU A 135 21.50 -7.91 -9.20
CA GLU A 135 21.75 -8.95 -8.18
C GLU A 135 22.21 -10.25 -8.84
N THR A 136 23.09 -10.97 -8.13
CA THR A 136 23.54 -12.30 -8.52
C THR A 136 22.85 -13.31 -7.63
N VAL A 137 22.06 -14.21 -8.21
CA VAL A 137 21.38 -15.28 -7.47
C VAL A 137 21.70 -16.62 -8.12
N LEU A 138 22.24 -17.54 -7.32
CA LEU A 138 22.35 -18.94 -7.67
C LEU A 138 21.04 -19.60 -7.26
N ARG A 139 20.21 -19.97 -8.24
CA ARG A 139 18.93 -20.62 -8.01
C ARG A 139 19.08 -22.11 -8.22
N TRP A 140 18.25 -22.90 -7.55
CA TRP A 140 18.10 -24.29 -7.92
C TRP A 140 16.65 -24.75 -7.81
N SER A 141 16.33 -25.74 -8.65
CA SER A 141 15.04 -26.44 -8.64
C SER A 141 15.25 -27.93 -8.46
N THR A 142 14.34 -28.56 -7.73
CA THR A 142 14.35 -29.99 -7.41
C THR A 142 12.94 -30.56 -7.55
N GLU A 143 12.84 -31.88 -7.72
CA GLU A 143 11.55 -32.55 -7.62
C GLU A 143 11.04 -32.51 -6.16
N PRO A 144 9.77 -32.11 -5.94
CA PRO A 144 9.20 -31.99 -4.61
C PRO A 144 9.20 -33.34 -3.89
N TYR A 145 9.49 -33.29 -2.59
CA TYR A 145 9.56 -34.47 -1.73
C TYR A 145 8.79 -34.23 -0.44
N ILE A 146 7.89 -35.16 -0.11
CA ILE A 146 7.16 -35.12 1.16
C ILE A 146 7.56 -36.33 1.96
N ALA A 147 8.34 -36.11 3.02
CA ALA A 147 8.79 -37.16 3.92
C ALA A 147 7.74 -37.40 5.02
N LEU A 148 6.79 -38.32 4.82
CA LEU A 148 5.76 -38.61 5.83
C LEU A 148 6.39 -38.89 7.22
N PRO A 149 5.90 -38.26 8.30
CA PRO A 149 4.65 -37.50 8.43
C PRO A 149 4.75 -35.97 8.13
N ASP A 150 5.86 -35.48 7.58
CA ASP A 150 6.00 -34.08 7.15
C ASP A 150 4.95 -33.73 6.09
N VAL A 151 4.45 -32.50 6.15
CA VAL A 151 3.46 -31.93 5.23
C VAL A 151 4.07 -30.88 4.30
N ARG A 152 5.35 -30.55 4.50
CA ARG A 152 6.09 -29.59 3.68
C ARG A 152 6.61 -30.27 2.40
N GLU A 153 6.63 -29.51 1.32
CA GLU A 153 7.42 -29.87 0.15
C GLU A 153 8.90 -29.55 0.41
N LEU A 154 9.72 -30.58 0.41
CA LEU A 154 11.16 -30.54 0.63
C LEU A 154 11.90 -30.69 -0.71
N GLY A 155 12.96 -29.91 -0.89
CA GLY A 155 13.92 -30.07 -1.97
C GLY A 155 15.15 -30.84 -1.50
N VAL A 156 16.19 -30.07 -1.16
CA VAL A 156 17.47 -30.56 -0.61
C VAL A 156 17.78 -29.89 0.74
N ALA A 157 18.47 -30.61 1.62
CA ALA A 157 18.97 -30.07 2.88
C ALA A 157 20.32 -29.38 2.66
N LEU A 158 20.51 -28.19 3.26
CA LEU A 158 21.74 -27.41 3.22
C LEU A 158 22.25 -27.19 4.65
N SER A 159 23.51 -27.57 4.91
CA SER A 159 24.15 -27.35 6.22
C SER A 159 25.23 -26.27 6.20
N GLY A 160 25.78 -25.95 5.03
CA GLY A 160 26.88 -25.00 4.94
C GLY A 160 27.16 -24.49 3.54
N VAL A 161 27.65 -23.26 3.48
CA VAL A 161 27.96 -22.52 2.25
C VAL A 161 29.38 -21.98 2.38
N ARG A 162 30.21 -22.17 1.35
CA ARG A 162 31.51 -21.52 1.25
C ARG A 162 31.63 -20.85 -0.11
N GLN A 163 32.17 -19.64 -0.15
CA GLN A 163 32.29 -18.89 -1.39
C GLN A 163 33.60 -18.11 -1.47
N TRP A 164 34.16 -18.00 -2.67
CA TRP A 164 35.39 -17.22 -2.94
C TRP A 164 35.46 -16.79 -4.41
N SER A 165 36.29 -15.78 -4.71
CA SER A 165 36.50 -15.27 -6.07
C SER A 165 37.66 -15.97 -6.76
N LEU A 166 37.59 -16.13 -8.08
CA LEU A 166 38.75 -16.49 -8.91
C LEU A 166 39.50 -15.28 -9.45
N ALA A 167 38.93 -14.09 -9.34
CA ALA A 167 39.57 -12.84 -9.77
C ALA A 167 40.07 -12.03 -8.57
N ASP A 168 41.24 -11.43 -8.74
CA ASP A 168 41.87 -10.57 -7.71
C ASP A 168 41.25 -9.17 -7.62
N ARG A 169 40.55 -8.74 -8.69
CA ARG A 169 39.91 -7.43 -8.79
C ARG A 169 38.50 -7.51 -9.35
N PRO A 170 37.60 -6.61 -8.94
CA PRO A 170 36.25 -6.52 -9.48
C PRO A 170 36.26 -6.04 -10.93
N THR A 171 35.19 -6.33 -11.67
CA THR A 171 35.02 -5.82 -13.03
C THR A 171 34.61 -4.34 -13.00
N LEU A 172 35.13 -3.58 -13.98
CA LEU A 172 34.71 -2.20 -14.22
C LEU A 172 33.27 -2.21 -14.75
N SER A 173 32.37 -1.51 -14.07
CA SER A 173 30.95 -1.52 -14.42
C SER A 173 30.35 -0.12 -14.45
N ALA A 174 29.19 0.01 -15.08
CA ALA A 174 28.41 1.24 -15.04
C ALA A 174 28.03 1.64 -13.59
N GLN A 175 27.80 0.66 -12.70
CA GLN A 175 27.56 0.93 -11.27
C GLN A 175 28.79 1.53 -10.59
N THR A 176 29.97 0.98 -10.86
CA THR A 176 31.24 1.49 -10.31
C THR A 176 31.46 2.95 -10.71
N ILE A 177 31.16 3.29 -11.96
CA ILE A 177 31.26 4.66 -12.47
C ILE A 177 30.17 5.56 -11.85
N ALA A 178 28.95 5.08 -11.70
CA ALA A 178 27.86 5.85 -11.10
C ALA A 178 28.17 6.26 -9.66
N TRP A 179 28.65 5.30 -8.84
CA TRP A 179 29.02 5.58 -7.45
C TRP A 179 30.27 6.44 -7.32
N SER A 180 31.21 6.36 -8.27
CA SER A 180 32.41 7.19 -8.22
C SER A 180 32.15 8.66 -8.53
N VAL A 181 31.19 8.95 -9.42
CA VAL A 181 30.86 10.33 -9.83
C VAL A 181 29.81 10.99 -8.91
N LEU A 182 29.18 10.24 -8.00
CA LEU A 182 28.16 10.75 -7.09
C LEU A 182 28.58 11.98 -6.24
N PRO A 183 29.79 12.03 -5.64
CA PRO A 183 30.25 13.22 -4.90
C PRO A 183 30.26 14.49 -5.74
N LEU A 184 30.70 14.38 -7.00
CA LEU A 184 30.71 15.48 -7.96
C LEU A 184 29.28 15.93 -8.29
N LEU A 185 28.36 14.99 -8.55
CA LEU A 185 26.96 15.31 -8.85
C LEU A 185 26.25 16.00 -7.69
N VAL A 186 26.43 15.51 -6.46
CA VAL A 186 25.84 16.13 -5.25
C VAL A 186 26.38 17.53 -5.04
N TRP A 187 27.69 17.72 -5.21
CA TRP A 187 28.30 19.04 -5.12
C TRP A 187 27.77 20.00 -6.20
N MET A 188 27.73 19.56 -7.47
CA MET A 188 27.18 20.33 -8.58
C MET A 188 25.73 20.71 -8.32
N ALA A 189 24.91 19.78 -7.83
CA ALA A 189 23.52 20.04 -7.46
C ALA A 189 23.41 21.12 -6.37
N GLY A 190 24.26 21.05 -5.34
CA GLY A 190 24.29 22.07 -4.29
C GLY A 190 24.75 23.45 -4.79
N VAL A 191 25.60 23.52 -5.81
CA VAL A 191 25.93 24.79 -6.50
C VAL A 191 24.72 25.31 -7.27
N VAL A 192 24.13 24.47 -8.11
CA VAL A 192 22.99 24.81 -8.98
C VAL A 192 21.78 25.27 -8.17
N TRP A 193 21.49 24.62 -7.05
CA TRP A 193 20.37 24.93 -6.16
C TRP A 193 20.75 25.80 -4.97
N ARG A 194 21.97 26.35 -4.93
CA ARG A 194 22.44 27.33 -3.95
C ARG A 194 22.29 26.87 -2.50
N TRP A 195 22.68 25.63 -2.23
CA TRP A 195 22.74 25.12 -0.86
C TRP A 195 23.80 25.89 -0.06
N PRO A 196 23.61 26.07 1.27
CA PRO A 196 24.67 26.61 2.12
C PRO A 196 25.95 25.77 1.98
N VAL A 197 27.11 26.42 1.96
CA VAL A 197 28.42 25.80 1.71
C VAL A 197 28.63 24.55 2.55
N PHE A 198 28.35 24.65 3.86
CA PHE A 198 28.43 23.52 4.79
C PHE A 198 27.62 22.30 4.31
N TRP A 199 26.34 22.48 3.96
CA TRP A 199 25.47 21.39 3.53
C TRP A 199 25.85 20.81 2.17
N ARG A 200 26.32 21.66 1.25
CA ARG A 200 26.85 21.22 -0.04
C ARG A 200 28.08 20.33 0.14
N ASP A 201 29.07 20.81 0.89
CA ASP A 201 30.35 20.13 1.03
C ASP A 201 30.21 18.88 1.92
N ALA A 202 29.40 18.95 3.00
CA ALA A 202 29.05 17.79 3.80
C ALA A 202 28.24 16.75 2.99
N GLY A 203 27.31 17.18 2.14
CA GLY A 203 26.58 16.29 1.24
C GLY A 203 27.49 15.59 0.24
N ALA A 204 28.46 16.31 -0.35
CA ALA A 204 29.45 15.75 -1.25
C ALA A 204 30.38 14.74 -0.54
N LEU A 205 30.77 15.02 0.70
CA LEU A 205 31.53 14.08 1.53
C LEU A 205 30.71 12.82 1.87
N LEU A 206 29.45 12.97 2.27
CA LEU A 206 28.56 11.84 2.55
C LEU A 206 28.30 10.98 1.30
N ALA A 207 28.30 11.59 0.11
CA ALA A 207 28.19 10.88 -1.15
C ALA A 207 29.39 9.97 -1.48
N LEU A 208 30.48 10.01 -0.69
CA LEU A 208 31.57 9.03 -0.76
C LEU A 208 31.22 7.71 -0.05
N ALA A 209 30.22 7.70 0.84
CA ALA A 209 29.86 6.54 1.65
C ALA A 209 29.55 5.26 0.85
N PRO A 210 28.84 5.30 -0.30
CA PRO A 210 28.64 4.10 -1.13
C PRO A 210 29.96 3.50 -1.64
N ALA A 211 30.89 4.34 -2.11
CA ALA A 211 32.20 3.90 -2.58
C ALA A 211 33.04 3.30 -1.44
N LEU A 212 33.01 3.94 -0.27
CA LEU A 212 33.67 3.43 0.94
C LEU A 212 33.07 2.10 1.38
N GLY A 213 31.75 1.97 1.42
CA GLY A 213 31.05 0.74 1.78
C GLY A 213 31.38 -0.40 0.80
N LEU A 214 31.34 -0.14 -0.50
CA LEU A 214 31.72 -1.12 -1.53
C LEU A 214 33.20 -1.52 -1.47
N ALA A 215 34.07 -0.67 -0.92
CA ALA A 215 35.49 -0.98 -0.76
C ALA A 215 35.79 -1.76 0.54
N LEU A 216 35.13 -1.39 1.65
CA LEU A 216 35.42 -1.94 2.98
C LEU A 216 34.54 -3.13 3.37
N VAL A 217 33.25 -3.10 3.01
CA VAL A 217 32.24 -4.10 3.36
C VAL A 217 31.37 -4.45 2.14
N PRO A 218 31.98 -4.96 1.04
CA PRO A 218 31.34 -5.08 -0.27
C PRO A 218 30.05 -5.92 -0.25
N ALA A 219 29.98 -6.99 0.54
CA ALA A 219 28.79 -7.82 0.63
C ALA A 219 27.59 -7.06 1.24
N THR A 220 27.81 -6.40 2.38
CA THR A 220 26.79 -5.57 3.04
C THR A 220 26.42 -4.37 2.17
N ALA A 221 27.38 -3.73 1.53
CA ALA A 221 27.13 -2.60 0.65
C ALA A 221 26.34 -3.01 -0.59
N GLU A 222 26.67 -4.12 -1.25
CA GLU A 222 25.89 -4.64 -2.38
C GLU A 222 24.49 -5.12 -1.98
N TYR A 223 24.30 -5.62 -0.76
CA TYR A 223 22.96 -5.97 -0.26
C TYR A 223 22.06 -4.74 -0.10
N TRP A 224 22.63 -3.62 0.35
CA TRP A 224 21.86 -2.40 0.60
C TRP A 224 21.75 -1.49 -0.61
N LEU A 225 22.84 -1.24 -1.34
CA LEU A 225 22.88 -0.21 -2.39
C LEU A 225 21.98 -0.60 -3.58
N PRO A 226 21.13 0.33 -4.05
CA PRO A 226 20.25 0.06 -5.17
C PRO A 226 21.04 -0.02 -6.48
N THR A 227 20.45 -0.68 -7.45
CA THR A 227 20.90 -0.67 -8.83
C THR A 227 20.61 0.72 -9.40
N VAL A 228 21.65 1.50 -9.70
CA VAL A 228 21.49 2.80 -10.36
C VAL A 228 20.90 2.58 -11.77
N PRO A 229 19.71 3.13 -12.08
CA PRO A 229 18.95 2.78 -13.28
C PRO A 229 19.42 3.49 -14.57
N TRP A 230 20.46 4.33 -14.51
CA TRP A 230 20.95 5.10 -15.66
C TRP A 230 21.80 4.21 -16.59
N PRO A 231 21.29 3.80 -17.78
CA PRO A 231 22.06 2.94 -18.69
C PRO A 231 23.12 3.76 -19.45
N TRP A 232 22.99 5.08 -19.45
CA TRP A 232 23.95 6.03 -20.01
C TRP A 232 24.79 6.64 -18.89
N TRP A 233 26.10 6.68 -19.15
CA TRP A 233 27.18 7.25 -18.32
C TRP A 233 26.74 8.50 -17.51
N PRO A 234 27.34 8.81 -16.34
CA PRO A 234 27.04 9.98 -15.48
C PRO A 234 27.06 11.36 -16.16
N VAL A 235 27.32 11.42 -17.47
CA VAL A 235 27.22 12.61 -18.31
C VAL A 235 25.87 13.28 -18.19
N LEU A 236 24.76 12.58 -18.27
CA LEU A 236 23.47 13.24 -18.45
C LEU A 236 22.90 13.89 -17.17
N PRO A 237 23.03 13.33 -15.94
CA PRO A 237 22.74 14.09 -14.73
C PRO A 237 23.65 15.32 -14.60
N ALA A 238 24.93 15.18 -14.96
CA ALA A 238 25.86 16.32 -14.99
C ALA A 238 25.44 17.37 -16.04
N LEU A 239 25.06 16.96 -17.25
CA LEU A 239 24.55 17.83 -18.31
C LEU A 239 23.28 18.53 -17.87
N ALA A 240 22.34 17.82 -17.25
CA ALA A 240 21.10 18.39 -16.71
C ALA A 240 21.40 19.51 -15.69
N LEU A 241 22.37 19.30 -14.81
CA LEU A 241 22.83 20.30 -13.86
C LEU A 241 23.55 21.49 -14.55
N VAL A 242 24.34 21.23 -15.59
CA VAL A 242 25.04 22.26 -16.38
C VAL A 242 24.06 23.15 -17.14
N ILE A 243 23.03 22.58 -17.76
CA ILE A 243 22.02 23.33 -18.53
C ILE A 243 20.91 23.93 -17.64
N TRP A 244 20.79 23.49 -16.38
CA TRP A 244 19.75 23.94 -15.46
C TRP A 244 19.63 25.46 -15.33
N PRO A 245 20.71 26.27 -15.22
CA PRO A 245 20.60 27.71 -15.13
C PRO A 245 19.92 28.34 -16.35
N ALA A 246 20.20 27.81 -17.55
CA ALA A 246 19.58 28.24 -18.79
C ALA A 246 18.10 27.85 -18.84
N LEU A 247 17.76 26.62 -18.46
CA LEU A 247 16.37 26.16 -18.34
C LEU A 247 15.59 27.01 -17.32
N ALA A 248 16.17 27.28 -16.16
CA ALA A 248 15.55 28.10 -15.12
C ALA A 248 15.40 29.57 -15.54
N ALA A 249 16.30 30.11 -16.35
CA ALA A 249 16.18 31.45 -16.94
C ALA A 249 15.06 31.50 -18.00
N GLY A 250 15.02 30.51 -18.89
CA GLY A 250 13.95 30.35 -19.88
C GLY A 250 12.59 30.22 -19.23
N TRP A 251 12.49 29.40 -18.17
CA TRP A 251 11.26 29.21 -17.41
C TRP A 251 10.78 30.48 -16.69
N ARG A 252 11.69 31.24 -16.07
CA ARG A 252 11.36 32.55 -15.49
C ARG A 252 10.87 33.54 -16.55
N SER A 253 11.49 33.53 -17.73
CA SER A 253 11.06 34.39 -18.84
C SER A 253 9.66 34.00 -19.34
N ALA A 254 9.40 32.70 -19.50
CA ALA A 254 8.10 32.17 -19.92
C ALA A 254 6.99 32.50 -18.90
N THR A 255 7.26 32.35 -17.61
CA THR A 255 6.29 32.67 -16.55
C THR A 255 6.05 34.17 -16.39
N GLN A 256 7.08 35.02 -16.57
CA GLN A 256 6.91 36.47 -16.63
C GLN A 256 6.08 36.90 -17.84
N TRP A 257 6.32 36.28 -19.00
CA TRP A 257 5.53 36.50 -20.21
C TRP A 257 4.06 36.08 -20.02
N ALA A 258 3.82 34.92 -19.39
CA ALA A 258 2.47 34.46 -19.03
C ALA A 258 1.79 35.40 -18.01
N ALA A 259 2.54 36.00 -17.08
CA ALA A 259 2.00 36.97 -16.13
C ALA A 259 1.43 38.23 -16.82
N ALA A 260 2.03 38.64 -17.94
CA ALA A 260 1.51 39.75 -18.75
C ALA A 260 0.27 39.37 -19.58
N ARG A 261 -0.01 38.07 -19.76
CA ARG A 261 -1.08 37.56 -20.64
C ARG A 261 -1.85 36.42 -19.96
N PRO A 262 -2.85 36.72 -19.12
CA PRO A 262 -3.58 35.71 -18.33
C PRO A 262 -4.15 34.55 -19.17
N ILE A 263 -4.51 34.80 -20.43
CA ILE A 263 -5.00 33.76 -21.35
C ILE A 263 -4.01 32.60 -21.51
N VAL A 264 -2.69 32.87 -21.51
CA VAL A 264 -1.64 31.85 -21.60
C VAL A 264 -1.69 30.92 -20.39
N GLY A 265 -1.90 31.46 -19.20
CA GLY A 265 -2.04 30.65 -17.98
C GLY A 265 -3.27 29.75 -18.03
N TRP A 266 -4.39 30.25 -18.55
CA TRP A 266 -5.62 29.45 -18.70
C TRP A 266 -5.47 28.36 -19.76
N MET A 267 -4.84 28.67 -20.90
CA MET A 267 -4.48 27.67 -21.90
C MET A 267 -3.54 26.62 -21.30
N GLY A 268 -2.58 27.03 -20.46
CA GLY A 268 -1.71 26.11 -19.72
C GLY A 268 -2.49 25.13 -18.84
N LEU A 269 -3.48 25.60 -18.07
CA LEU A 269 -4.35 24.71 -17.27
C LEU A 269 -5.20 23.79 -18.14
N ALA A 270 -5.73 24.29 -19.27
CA ALA A 270 -6.50 23.48 -20.20
C ALA A 270 -5.65 22.36 -20.82
N VAL A 271 -4.41 22.67 -21.24
CA VAL A 271 -3.44 21.68 -21.74
C VAL A 271 -3.06 20.68 -20.65
N ALA A 272 -2.84 21.13 -19.41
CA ALA A 272 -2.53 20.23 -18.31
C ALA A 272 -3.68 19.27 -18.02
N LEU A 273 -4.93 19.76 -17.93
CA LEU A 273 -6.10 18.91 -17.75
C LEU A 273 -6.30 17.94 -18.92
N ALA A 274 -6.18 18.43 -20.15
CA ALA A 274 -6.30 17.59 -21.35
C ALA A 274 -5.21 16.51 -21.40
N SER A 275 -3.99 16.81 -20.97
CA SER A 275 -2.88 15.85 -20.89
C SER A 275 -3.12 14.77 -19.84
N LEU A 276 -3.71 15.12 -18.68
CA LEU A 276 -4.12 14.13 -17.68
C LEU A 276 -5.24 13.22 -18.20
N LEU A 277 -6.16 13.74 -19.01
CA LEU A 277 -7.18 12.93 -19.69
C LEU A 277 -6.56 12.07 -20.78
N ALA A 278 -5.58 12.58 -21.53
CA ALA A 278 -4.91 11.86 -22.61
C ALA A 278 -4.08 10.67 -22.11
N LEU A 279 -3.61 10.69 -20.86
CA LEU A 279 -3.04 9.50 -20.20
C LEU A 279 -4.03 8.32 -20.20
N ARG A 280 -5.33 8.58 -20.14
CA ARG A 280 -6.39 7.55 -20.22
C ARG A 280 -6.54 6.95 -21.61
N ALA A 281 -6.11 7.69 -22.63
CA ALA A 281 -6.10 7.26 -24.02
C ALA A 281 -4.76 6.63 -24.44
N GLY A 282 -3.86 6.33 -23.50
CA GLY A 282 -2.59 5.65 -23.77
C GLY A 282 -1.43 6.56 -24.16
N VAL A 283 -1.55 7.89 -24.01
CA VAL A 283 -0.42 8.81 -24.23
C VAL A 283 0.72 8.47 -23.26
N PRO A 284 2.00 8.40 -23.73
CA PRO A 284 3.13 8.10 -22.86
C PRO A 284 3.24 9.06 -21.68
N ALA A 285 3.43 8.49 -20.48
CA ALA A 285 3.40 9.24 -19.22
C ALA A 285 4.37 10.42 -19.20
N TRP A 286 5.59 10.24 -19.71
CA TRP A 286 6.60 11.29 -19.72
C TRP A 286 6.21 12.48 -20.61
N VAL A 287 5.49 12.27 -21.73
CA VAL A 287 5.00 13.37 -22.60
C VAL A 287 3.93 14.16 -21.86
N ALA A 288 2.91 13.46 -21.35
CA ALA A 288 1.79 14.09 -20.69
C ALA A 288 2.24 14.84 -19.42
N LEU A 289 3.11 14.24 -18.60
CA LEU A 289 3.60 14.89 -17.37
C LEU A 289 4.43 16.16 -17.65
N LEU A 290 5.22 16.19 -18.73
CA LEU A 290 5.93 17.41 -19.15
C LEU A 290 4.95 18.54 -19.49
N LEU A 291 3.87 18.23 -20.23
CA LEU A 291 2.81 19.20 -20.55
C LEU A 291 2.03 19.64 -19.31
N VAL A 292 1.77 18.73 -18.37
CA VAL A 292 1.11 19.04 -17.09
C VAL A 292 1.96 20.00 -16.25
N ILE A 293 3.24 19.68 -16.04
CA ILE A 293 4.16 20.52 -15.26
C ILE A 293 4.33 21.89 -15.95
N GLY A 294 4.51 21.88 -17.28
CA GLY A 294 4.57 23.09 -18.10
C GLY A 294 3.32 23.96 -17.95
N GLY A 295 2.14 23.36 -18.10
CA GLY A 295 0.85 24.03 -18.01
C GLY A 295 0.55 24.61 -16.64
N VAL A 296 0.75 23.83 -15.57
CA VAL A 296 0.62 24.28 -14.17
C VAL A 296 1.57 25.44 -13.88
N GLY A 297 2.79 25.36 -14.40
CA GLY A 297 3.79 26.39 -14.28
C GLY A 297 3.44 27.71 -14.96
N LEU A 298 2.93 27.66 -16.20
CA LEU A 298 2.43 28.83 -16.92
C LEU A 298 1.20 29.45 -16.24
N ALA A 299 0.41 28.64 -15.53
CA ALA A 299 -0.74 29.10 -14.76
C ALA A 299 -0.36 29.77 -13.43
N TRP A 300 0.90 29.65 -12.99
CA TRP A 300 1.36 30.17 -11.71
C TRP A 300 1.03 31.65 -11.46
N PRO A 301 1.17 32.56 -12.44
CA PRO A 301 0.81 33.97 -12.26
C PRO A 301 -0.68 34.23 -12.03
N LEU A 302 -1.56 33.26 -12.34
CA LEU A 302 -3.00 33.39 -12.11
C LEU A 302 -3.39 33.24 -10.62
N LEU A 303 -2.52 32.63 -9.81
CA LEU A 303 -2.79 32.32 -8.41
C LEU A 303 -2.76 33.58 -7.55
N ALA A 304 -3.83 33.85 -6.79
CA ALA A 304 -3.82 34.97 -5.88
C ALA A 304 -2.88 34.78 -4.69
N ALA A 305 -2.22 35.88 -4.31
CA ALA A 305 -1.33 35.96 -3.16
C ALA A 305 -2.04 35.67 -1.82
N ALA A 306 -3.32 36.05 -1.72
CA ALA A 306 -4.16 35.82 -0.55
C ALA A 306 -5.53 35.26 -0.96
N GLU A 307 -6.22 34.62 -0.01
CA GLU A 307 -7.61 34.25 -0.21
C GLU A 307 -8.52 35.47 -0.21
N GLU A 308 -9.60 35.40 -0.97
CA GLU A 308 -10.67 36.38 -0.96
C GLU A 308 -11.36 36.41 0.41
N ARG A 309 -11.58 37.60 0.96
CA ARG A 309 -12.17 37.81 2.30
C ARG A 309 -13.70 37.75 2.33
N SER A 310 -14.35 37.34 1.24
CA SER A 310 -15.82 37.29 1.18
C SER A 310 -16.37 36.33 2.25
N ALA A 311 -17.57 36.60 2.75
CA ALA A 311 -18.26 35.67 3.64
C ALA A 311 -18.68 34.42 2.84
N TRP A 312 -18.19 33.24 3.25
CA TRP A 312 -18.57 31.96 2.66
C TRP A 312 -19.63 31.27 3.54
N PRO A 313 -20.66 30.64 2.96
CA PRO A 313 -21.70 29.93 3.70
C PRO A 313 -21.17 28.57 4.21
N ILE A 314 -20.11 28.60 5.03
CA ILE A 314 -19.36 27.41 5.46
C ILE A 314 -20.26 26.39 6.14
N GLY A 315 -21.17 26.84 7.01
CA GLY A 315 -22.11 25.93 7.69
C GLY A 315 -23.00 25.16 6.72
N GLY A 316 -23.57 25.87 5.73
CA GLY A 316 -24.38 25.24 4.68
C GLY A 316 -23.59 24.28 3.80
N LEU A 317 -22.34 24.64 3.45
CA LEU A 317 -21.46 23.76 2.67
C LEU A 317 -21.07 22.50 3.43
N LEU A 318 -20.78 22.60 4.73
CA LEU A 318 -20.48 21.44 5.58
C LEU A 318 -21.70 20.52 5.72
N ALA A 319 -22.89 21.09 5.92
CA ALA A 319 -24.12 20.33 5.99
C ALA A 319 -24.38 19.59 4.67
N ALA A 320 -24.36 20.30 3.54
CA ALA A 320 -24.56 19.72 2.22
C ALA A 320 -23.54 18.62 1.90
N MET A 321 -22.25 18.87 2.16
CA MET A 321 -21.19 17.88 1.99
C MET A 321 -21.39 16.65 2.87
N THR A 322 -21.83 16.82 4.12
CA THR A 322 -22.08 15.70 5.05
C THR A 322 -23.24 14.84 4.55
N VAL A 323 -24.32 15.46 4.08
CA VAL A 323 -25.45 14.75 3.47
C VAL A 323 -24.98 13.95 2.25
N VAL A 324 -24.20 14.58 1.36
CA VAL A 324 -23.63 13.87 0.20
C VAL A 324 -22.74 12.72 0.65
N ALA A 325 -21.81 12.95 1.59
CA ALA A 325 -20.85 11.95 2.09
C ALA A 325 -21.53 10.72 2.72
N LEU A 326 -22.63 10.95 3.45
CA LEU A 326 -23.48 9.89 4.02
C LEU A 326 -24.26 9.17 2.93
N ALA A 327 -24.97 9.89 2.05
CA ALA A 327 -25.79 9.31 1.00
C ALA A 327 -24.97 8.37 0.10
N VAL A 328 -23.82 8.83 -0.40
CA VAL A 328 -22.96 8.05 -1.29
C VAL A 328 -22.30 6.84 -0.60
N ARG A 329 -22.31 6.76 0.73
CA ARG A 329 -21.78 5.62 1.49
C ARG A 329 -22.85 4.67 2.01
N LEU A 330 -24.08 5.14 2.19
CA LEU A 330 -25.19 4.33 2.73
C LEU A 330 -26.11 3.77 1.64
N VAL A 331 -26.22 4.43 0.48
CA VAL A 331 -27.02 3.91 -0.65
C VAL A 331 -26.44 2.56 -1.10
N ALA A 332 -27.32 1.55 -1.21
CA ALA A 332 -26.99 0.20 -1.69
C ALA A 332 -25.79 -0.44 -0.97
N LEU A 333 -25.67 -0.25 0.35
CA LEU A 333 -24.52 -0.74 1.13
C LEU A 333 -24.48 -2.28 1.24
N ASP A 334 -25.65 -2.92 1.14
CA ASP A 334 -25.85 -4.36 1.02
C ASP A 334 -25.44 -4.90 -0.36
N GLN A 335 -25.67 -4.12 -1.41
CA GLN A 335 -25.50 -4.53 -2.80
C GLN A 335 -24.16 -4.10 -3.40
N MET A 336 -23.51 -3.04 -2.91
CA MET A 336 -22.28 -2.50 -3.48
C MET A 336 -21.24 -2.19 -2.40
N PRO A 337 -20.08 -2.89 -2.37
CA PRO A 337 -19.62 -3.90 -3.34
C PRO A 337 -20.51 -5.16 -3.48
N PRO A 338 -20.43 -5.89 -4.62
CA PRO A 338 -21.43 -6.88 -5.08
C PRO A 338 -21.64 -8.10 -4.19
N ALA A 339 -20.71 -8.37 -3.28
CA ALA A 339 -20.78 -9.45 -2.31
C ALA A 339 -19.89 -9.08 -1.11
N LEU A 340 -19.95 -9.86 -0.02
CA LEU A 340 -18.98 -9.72 1.07
C LEU A 340 -17.61 -10.21 0.62
N TRP A 341 -16.56 -9.56 1.08
CA TRP A 341 -15.23 -10.14 1.05
C TRP A 341 -15.05 -11.03 2.28
N ARG A 342 -14.32 -12.15 2.15
CA ARG A 342 -14.06 -13.11 3.23
C ARG A 342 -13.69 -12.47 4.57
N ASP A 343 -12.82 -11.46 4.58
CA ASP A 343 -12.43 -10.83 5.85
C ASP A 343 -13.54 -9.92 6.42
N GLU A 344 -14.44 -9.36 5.61
CA GLU A 344 -15.63 -8.67 6.14
C GLU A 344 -16.52 -9.65 6.93
N ALA A 345 -16.73 -10.85 6.38
CA ALA A 345 -17.48 -11.90 7.03
C ALA A 345 -16.79 -12.37 8.33
N ARG A 346 -15.46 -12.53 8.32
CA ARG A 346 -14.67 -12.81 9.52
C ARG A 346 -14.80 -11.71 10.58
N HIS A 347 -14.76 -10.45 10.18
CA HIS A 347 -14.95 -9.33 11.10
C HIS A 347 -16.37 -9.34 11.70
N GLY A 348 -17.37 -9.69 10.90
CA GLY A 348 -18.75 -9.89 11.37
C GLY A 348 -18.88 -11.04 12.37
N LEU A 349 -18.25 -12.19 12.11
CA LEU A 349 -18.22 -13.33 13.02
C LEU A 349 -17.50 -13.00 14.34
N LEU A 350 -16.37 -12.30 14.28
CA LEU A 350 -15.65 -11.84 15.47
C LEU A 350 -16.50 -10.84 16.28
N ALA A 351 -17.20 -9.93 15.60
CA ALA A 351 -18.11 -8.99 16.24
C ALA A 351 -19.28 -9.70 16.95
N LEU A 352 -19.85 -10.73 16.31
CA LEU A 352 -20.87 -11.58 16.94
C LEU A 352 -20.32 -12.34 18.14
N GLN A 353 -19.10 -12.90 18.05
CA GLN A 353 -18.48 -13.58 19.18
C GLN A 353 -18.26 -12.62 20.37
N ILE A 354 -17.80 -11.39 20.12
CA ILE A 354 -17.69 -10.35 21.16
C ILE A 354 -19.07 -10.05 21.78
N TRP A 355 -20.11 -9.99 20.95
CA TRP A 355 -21.48 -9.71 21.38
C TRP A 355 -22.08 -10.83 22.24
N SER A 356 -21.89 -12.09 21.83
CA SER A 356 -22.56 -13.25 22.44
C SER A 356 -21.78 -13.92 23.57
N ASP A 357 -20.45 -13.86 23.55
CA ASP A 357 -19.58 -14.53 24.53
C ASP A 357 -18.91 -13.48 25.45
N PRO A 358 -19.32 -13.36 26.73
CA PRO A 358 -18.72 -12.44 27.68
C PRO A 358 -17.22 -12.67 27.95
N SER A 359 -16.72 -13.89 27.71
CA SER A 359 -15.31 -14.26 27.94
C SER A 359 -14.38 -13.84 26.80
N PHE A 360 -14.91 -13.64 25.60
CA PHE A 360 -14.13 -13.27 24.43
C PHE A 360 -13.92 -11.75 24.36
N ARG A 361 -12.84 -11.26 24.96
CA ARG A 361 -12.46 -9.83 24.98
C ARG A 361 -11.05 -9.59 24.41
N PRO A 362 -10.82 -9.87 23.12
CA PRO A 362 -9.50 -9.73 22.53
C PRO A 362 -9.06 -8.27 22.47
N ILE A 363 -7.76 -8.04 22.66
CA ILE A 363 -7.11 -6.75 22.38
C ILE A 363 -6.58 -6.74 20.93
N TYR A 364 -6.05 -7.89 20.52
CA TYR A 364 -5.53 -8.19 19.20
C TYR A 364 -5.99 -9.58 18.79
N VAL A 365 -6.26 -9.79 17.50
CA VAL A 365 -6.75 -11.06 16.96
C VAL A 365 -5.69 -11.63 16.01
N PRO A 366 -4.77 -12.50 16.49
CA PRO A 366 -3.62 -13.00 15.72
C PRO A 366 -3.94 -14.16 14.78
N VAL A 367 -5.13 -14.75 14.89
CA VAL A 367 -5.58 -15.83 13.99
C VAL A 367 -6.77 -15.30 13.21
N PHE A 368 -6.85 -15.60 11.91
CA PHE A 368 -7.90 -15.17 10.98
C PHE A 368 -7.88 -13.68 10.58
N ALA A 369 -7.48 -12.75 11.46
CA ALA A 369 -7.50 -11.31 11.17
C ALA A 369 -6.12 -10.65 11.09
N ASP A 370 -5.19 -10.96 12.01
CA ASP A 370 -3.93 -10.22 12.22
C ASP A 370 -4.16 -8.71 12.44
N LEU A 371 -5.20 -8.37 13.22
CA LEU A 371 -5.65 -7.00 13.45
C LEU A 371 -5.96 -6.70 14.93
N PRO A 372 -5.75 -5.45 15.38
CA PRO A 372 -6.33 -4.95 16.62
C PRO A 372 -7.87 -4.96 16.61
N ALA A 373 -8.49 -5.07 17.77
CA ALA A 373 -9.91 -5.38 17.88
C ALA A 373 -10.90 -4.20 17.82
N LEU A 374 -10.46 -2.93 17.70
CA LEU A 374 -11.37 -1.77 17.88
C LEU A 374 -12.55 -1.78 16.91
N LEU A 375 -12.32 -2.10 15.63
CA LEU A 375 -13.41 -2.19 14.67
C LEU A 375 -14.46 -3.23 15.10
N PHE A 376 -14.02 -4.40 15.58
CA PHE A 376 -14.92 -5.50 15.95
C PHE A 376 -15.80 -5.12 17.14
N TYR A 377 -15.27 -4.38 18.12
CA TYR A 377 -16.08 -3.82 19.21
C TYR A 377 -17.11 -2.79 18.73
N LEU A 378 -16.77 -1.97 17.74
CA LEU A 378 -17.72 -1.01 17.16
C LEU A 378 -18.79 -1.71 16.30
N MET A 379 -18.44 -2.82 15.66
CA MET A 379 -19.36 -3.66 14.87
C MET A 379 -20.28 -4.50 15.75
N ALA A 380 -19.82 -4.97 16.92
CA ALA A 380 -20.55 -5.89 17.79
C ALA A 380 -22.00 -5.45 18.09
N PRO A 381 -22.28 -4.21 18.56
CA PRO A 381 -23.66 -3.78 18.79
C PRO A 381 -24.45 -3.62 17.49
N VAL A 382 -23.82 -3.27 16.38
CA VAL A 382 -24.52 -3.09 15.08
C VAL A 382 -24.97 -4.45 14.56
N VAL A 383 -24.06 -5.40 14.45
CA VAL A 383 -24.34 -6.75 13.93
C VAL A 383 -25.18 -7.55 14.91
N GLY A 384 -24.94 -7.42 16.22
CA GLY A 384 -25.68 -8.12 17.26
C GLY A 384 -27.13 -7.68 17.42
N LEU A 385 -27.44 -6.40 17.16
CA LEU A 385 -28.82 -5.88 17.24
C LEU A 385 -29.57 -5.92 15.90
N LEU A 386 -28.86 -5.74 14.78
CA LEU A 386 -29.48 -5.61 13.45
C LEU A 386 -29.35 -6.88 12.59
N GLY A 387 -28.65 -7.91 13.09
CA GLY A 387 -28.44 -9.18 12.43
C GLY A 387 -27.23 -9.19 11.48
N PRO A 388 -26.79 -10.39 11.06
CA PRO A 388 -25.62 -10.60 10.22
C PRO A 388 -25.96 -10.41 8.73
N ALA A 389 -25.86 -9.17 8.27
CA ALA A 389 -26.10 -8.78 6.90
C ALA A 389 -24.89 -8.01 6.34
N ALA A 390 -24.75 -7.95 5.02
CA ALA A 390 -23.65 -7.23 4.40
C ALA A 390 -23.64 -5.74 4.79
N TRP A 391 -24.80 -5.08 4.81
CA TRP A 391 -24.90 -3.67 5.18
C TRP A 391 -24.56 -3.43 6.66
N SER A 392 -24.94 -4.34 7.57
CA SER A 392 -24.71 -4.17 9.01
C SER A 392 -23.22 -4.31 9.35
N ALA A 393 -22.51 -5.23 8.68
CA ALA A 393 -21.05 -5.34 8.79
C ALA A 393 -20.33 -4.07 8.32
N ARG A 394 -20.84 -3.42 7.27
CA ARG A 394 -20.19 -2.27 6.60
C ARG A 394 -20.50 -0.92 7.24
N LEU A 395 -21.56 -0.83 8.05
CA LEU A 395 -22.11 0.43 8.55
C LEU A 395 -21.08 1.28 9.31
N VAL A 396 -20.28 0.65 10.17
CA VAL A 396 -19.26 1.36 10.98
C VAL A 396 -18.22 2.04 10.09
N SER A 397 -17.66 1.32 9.12
CA SER A 397 -16.69 1.86 8.17
C SER A 397 -17.31 2.93 7.26
N ALA A 398 -18.56 2.76 6.85
CA ALA A 398 -19.28 3.73 6.02
C ALA A 398 -19.51 5.06 6.76
N VAL A 399 -19.97 4.99 8.01
CA VAL A 399 -20.15 6.19 8.85
C VAL A 399 -18.81 6.85 9.17
N ALA A 400 -17.78 6.05 9.52
CA ALA A 400 -16.45 6.59 9.76
C ALA A 400 -15.91 7.36 8.54
N GLY A 401 -16.04 6.77 7.34
CA GLY A 401 -15.65 7.40 6.09
C GLY A 401 -16.44 8.67 5.77
N ALA A 402 -17.73 8.72 6.09
CA ALA A 402 -18.58 9.90 5.90
C ALA A 402 -18.21 11.06 6.84
N LEU A 403 -17.69 10.76 8.03
CA LEU A 403 -17.27 11.76 9.02
C LEU A 403 -15.82 12.26 8.82
N THR A 404 -14.96 11.50 8.14
CA THR A 404 -13.56 11.89 7.87
C THR A 404 -13.42 13.27 7.18
N PRO A 405 -14.25 13.66 6.20
CA PRO A 405 -14.25 15.02 5.65
C PRO A 405 -14.45 16.13 6.68
N LEU A 406 -15.31 15.91 7.68
CA LEU A 406 -15.53 16.87 8.76
C LEU A 406 -14.31 16.99 9.66
N ALA A 407 -13.67 15.85 9.98
CA ALA A 407 -12.43 15.83 10.74
C ALA A 407 -11.29 16.55 9.97
N LEU A 408 -11.21 16.35 8.64
CA LEU A 408 -10.26 17.07 7.78
C LEU A 408 -10.50 18.58 7.85
N TYR A 409 -11.74 19.04 7.60
CA TYR A 409 -12.09 20.46 7.70
C TYR A 409 -11.70 21.02 9.06
N TRP A 410 -12.07 20.33 10.14
CA TRP A 410 -11.82 20.78 11.51
C TRP A 410 -10.33 20.97 11.79
N PHE A 411 -9.50 20.03 11.34
CA PHE A 411 -8.05 20.10 11.51
C PHE A 411 -7.41 21.20 10.65
N VAL A 412 -7.72 21.24 9.34
CA VAL A 412 -6.97 22.09 8.41
C VAL A 412 -7.53 23.52 8.29
N ALA A 413 -8.75 23.80 8.72
CA ALA A 413 -9.32 25.17 8.70
C ALA A 413 -8.44 26.24 9.38
N PRO A 414 -7.88 26.03 10.59
CA PRO A 414 -6.95 26.98 11.20
C PRO A 414 -5.55 26.98 10.55
N VAL A 415 -5.25 25.99 9.71
CA VAL A 415 -3.94 25.77 9.08
C VAL A 415 -3.89 26.49 7.73
N ILE A 416 -4.75 26.09 6.79
CA ILE A 416 -4.73 26.56 5.39
C ILE A 416 -5.83 27.59 5.08
N GLY A 417 -6.73 27.87 6.02
CA GLY A 417 -7.88 28.76 5.85
C GLY A 417 -9.20 27.99 5.69
N ARG A 418 -10.31 28.60 6.12
CA ARG A 418 -11.64 27.95 6.14
C ARG A 418 -12.15 27.62 4.73
N ARG A 419 -11.89 28.48 3.75
CA ARG A 419 -12.29 28.27 2.34
C ARG A 419 -11.53 27.09 1.75
N ALA A 420 -10.20 27.08 1.82
CA ALA A 420 -9.39 25.95 1.38
C ALA A 420 -9.79 24.63 2.08
N ALA A 421 -10.03 24.68 3.39
CA ALA A 421 -10.40 23.50 4.17
C ALA A 421 -11.75 22.91 3.78
N VAL A 422 -12.79 23.72 3.55
CA VAL A 422 -14.11 23.19 3.15
C VAL A 422 -14.06 22.63 1.73
N LEU A 423 -13.27 23.24 0.83
CA LEU A 423 -13.04 22.70 -0.51
C LEU A 423 -12.30 21.36 -0.46
N GLY A 424 -11.25 21.25 0.34
CA GLY A 424 -10.51 19.99 0.50
C GLY A 424 -11.35 18.89 1.14
N ALA A 425 -12.17 19.22 2.14
CA ALA A 425 -13.12 18.30 2.73
C ALA A 425 -14.16 17.82 1.70
N ALA A 426 -14.67 18.72 0.85
CA ALA A 426 -15.62 18.36 -0.20
C ALA A 426 -15.01 17.37 -1.20
N LEU A 427 -13.79 17.61 -1.67
CA LEU A 427 -13.08 16.68 -2.55
C LEU A 427 -12.85 15.30 -1.90
N LEU A 428 -12.58 15.24 -0.60
CA LEU A 428 -12.45 13.97 0.13
C LEU A 428 -13.81 13.24 0.28
N ALA A 429 -14.90 13.98 0.44
CA ALA A 429 -16.22 13.43 0.72
C ALA A 429 -16.72 12.44 -0.35
N TRP A 430 -16.35 12.66 -1.60
CA TRP A 430 -16.78 11.83 -2.73
C TRP A 430 -15.62 11.21 -3.53
N ALA A 431 -14.37 11.34 -3.10
CA ALA A 431 -13.24 10.68 -3.77
C ALA A 431 -13.50 9.17 -3.89
N SER A 432 -13.46 8.61 -5.10
CA SER A 432 -13.77 7.20 -5.38
C SER A 432 -12.91 6.24 -4.56
N TRP A 433 -11.65 6.59 -4.31
CA TRP A 433 -10.77 5.86 -3.41
C TRP A 433 -11.27 5.87 -1.95
N SER A 434 -11.70 7.03 -1.44
CA SER A 434 -12.31 7.11 -0.10
C SER A 434 -13.62 6.33 -0.03
N LEU A 435 -14.48 6.41 -1.06
CA LEU A 435 -15.72 5.65 -1.14
C LEU A 435 -15.44 4.15 -1.10
N SER A 436 -14.54 3.68 -1.95
CA SER A 436 -14.13 2.27 -2.01
C SER A 436 -13.67 1.78 -0.64
N MET A 437 -12.72 2.47 0.00
CA MET A 437 -12.16 2.04 1.29
C MET A 437 -13.12 2.10 2.48
N SER A 438 -14.22 2.85 2.37
CA SER A 438 -15.18 3.02 3.47
C SER A 438 -16.48 2.25 3.29
N ARG A 439 -16.72 1.63 2.12
CA ARG A 439 -17.94 0.87 1.83
C ARG A 439 -17.81 -0.64 2.01
N TRP A 440 -16.68 -1.11 2.53
CA TRP A 440 -16.51 -2.48 2.99
C TRP A 440 -15.93 -2.48 4.42
N ALA A 441 -16.20 -3.55 5.18
CA ALA A 441 -15.99 -3.61 6.63
C ALA A 441 -14.51 -3.78 7.02
N PHE A 442 -13.73 -2.68 6.98
CA PHE A 442 -12.29 -2.70 7.28
C PHE A 442 -11.82 -1.58 8.21
N PRO A 443 -10.83 -1.83 9.10
CA PRO A 443 -10.46 -0.86 10.14
C PRO A 443 -9.65 0.33 9.63
N ALA A 444 -9.07 0.24 8.43
CA ALA A 444 -8.21 1.29 7.86
C ALA A 444 -8.95 2.62 7.57
N THR A 445 -10.28 2.69 7.71
CA THR A 445 -11.00 3.97 7.61
C THR A 445 -11.07 4.70 8.96
N LEU A 446 -10.98 3.97 10.09
CA LEU A 446 -11.15 4.53 11.44
C LEU A 446 -9.93 5.34 11.91
N ASP A 447 -8.69 4.90 11.64
CA ASP A 447 -7.50 5.68 11.99
C ASP A 447 -7.53 7.08 11.39
N HIS A 448 -8.00 7.23 10.15
CA HIS A 448 -8.05 8.54 9.48
C HIS A 448 -8.97 9.51 10.22
N LEU A 449 -10.18 9.06 10.57
CA LEU A 449 -11.13 9.84 11.34
C LEU A 449 -10.53 10.22 12.70
N LEU A 450 -9.96 9.25 13.41
CA LEU A 450 -9.40 9.44 14.75
C LEU A 450 -8.18 10.37 14.74
N VAL A 451 -7.23 10.16 13.83
CA VAL A 451 -6.00 10.96 13.73
C VAL A 451 -6.30 12.39 13.30
N LEU A 452 -7.16 12.62 12.32
CA LEU A 452 -7.51 13.98 11.89
C LEU A 452 -8.23 14.74 13.02
N THR A 453 -9.15 14.07 13.72
CA THR A 453 -9.84 14.66 14.87
C THR A 453 -8.85 14.96 16.00
N ALA A 454 -7.96 14.02 16.33
CA ALA A 454 -6.91 14.20 17.32
C ALA A 454 -5.96 15.34 16.95
N ALA A 455 -5.53 15.44 15.69
CA ALA A 455 -4.68 16.52 15.19
C ALA A 455 -5.38 17.88 15.30
N GLY A 456 -6.67 17.94 14.97
CA GLY A 456 -7.50 19.16 15.11
C GLY A 456 -7.70 19.58 16.57
N LEU A 457 -7.83 18.61 17.49
CA LEU A 457 -7.86 18.87 18.92
C LEU A 457 -6.50 19.34 19.44
N LEU A 458 -5.41 18.67 19.06
CA LEU A 458 -4.05 18.98 19.49
C LEU A 458 -3.61 20.37 19.04
N TRP A 459 -3.85 20.71 17.76
CA TRP A 459 -3.54 22.03 17.20
C TRP A 459 -4.17 23.16 18.01
N ARG A 460 -5.40 22.94 18.47
CA ARG A 460 -6.17 23.88 19.30
C ARG A 460 -5.69 23.86 20.76
N GLY A 461 -5.48 22.70 21.34
CA GLY A 461 -5.07 22.53 22.74
C GLY A 461 -3.65 23.02 23.05
N LEU A 462 -2.77 23.09 22.04
CA LEU A 462 -1.42 23.64 22.16
C LEU A 462 -1.34 25.15 21.95
N ASP A 463 -2.47 25.82 21.66
CA ASP A 463 -2.52 27.28 21.55
C ASP A 463 -2.15 27.92 22.92
N PRO A 464 -1.05 28.70 23.01
CA PRO A 464 -0.65 29.37 24.24
C PRO A 464 -1.69 30.39 24.73
N ALA A 465 -2.49 30.96 23.82
CA ALA A 465 -3.51 31.96 24.16
C ALA A 465 -4.72 31.36 24.89
N ARG A 466 -4.90 30.03 24.88
CA ARG A 466 -6.08 29.35 25.42
C ARG A 466 -5.72 28.46 26.62
N ARG A 467 -5.61 29.07 27.80
CA ARG A 467 -5.13 28.39 29.04
C ARG A 467 -6.01 27.23 29.53
N GLY A 468 -7.33 27.26 29.31
CA GLY A 468 -8.28 26.24 29.82
C GLY A 468 -8.46 24.98 28.94
N TRP A 469 -7.67 24.82 27.87
CA TRP A 469 -7.90 23.80 26.84
C TRP A 469 -7.07 22.52 27.03
N TRP A 470 -6.70 22.19 28.26
CA TRP A 470 -5.93 20.97 28.57
C TRP A 470 -6.68 19.68 28.18
N TRP A 471 -8.02 19.69 28.27
CA TRP A 471 -8.87 18.57 27.86
C TRP A 471 -8.86 18.31 26.35
N TYR A 472 -8.57 19.31 25.51
CA TYR A 472 -8.33 19.10 24.07
C TYR A 472 -7.10 18.23 23.86
N VAL A 473 -6.03 18.46 24.64
CA VAL A 473 -4.79 17.70 24.53
C VAL A 473 -4.97 16.28 25.06
N ALA A 474 -5.69 16.12 26.17
CA ALA A 474 -6.08 14.79 26.67
C ALA A 474 -6.95 14.04 25.65
N GLY A 475 -7.96 14.69 25.08
CA GLY A 475 -8.80 14.10 24.02
C GLY A 475 -8.02 13.74 22.77
N ALA A 476 -7.06 14.59 22.35
CA ALA A 476 -6.17 14.28 21.24
C ALA A 476 -5.31 13.04 21.52
N ALA A 477 -4.75 12.91 22.72
CA ALA A 477 -3.98 11.75 23.12
C ALA A 477 -4.84 10.48 23.19
N ALA A 478 -6.07 10.58 23.70
CA ALA A 478 -6.99 9.46 23.77
C ALA A 478 -7.38 8.95 22.36
N LEU A 479 -7.79 9.84 21.46
CA LEU A 479 -8.12 9.48 20.08
C LEU A 479 -6.88 8.99 19.29
N GLY A 480 -5.72 9.61 19.51
CA GLY A 480 -4.45 9.16 18.93
C GLY A 480 -4.02 7.78 19.41
N GLY A 481 -4.25 7.48 20.70
CA GLY A 481 -4.04 6.15 21.26
C GLY A 481 -5.01 5.12 20.69
N LEU A 482 -6.31 5.47 20.61
CA LEU A 482 -7.33 4.62 19.99
C LEU A 482 -7.03 4.31 18.51
N ALA A 483 -6.46 5.26 17.77
CA ALA A 483 -6.06 5.03 16.38
C ALA A 483 -5.04 3.89 16.24
N VAL A 484 -4.20 3.62 17.26
CA VAL A 484 -3.25 2.49 17.25
C VAL A 484 -3.99 1.13 17.28
N TYR A 485 -5.22 1.09 17.79
CA TYR A 485 -6.08 -0.09 17.84
C TYR A 485 -6.93 -0.29 16.57
N THR A 486 -6.63 0.40 15.47
CA THR A 486 -7.38 0.24 14.22
C THR A 486 -6.64 -0.67 13.24
N TYR A 487 -5.92 -0.11 12.27
CA TYR A 487 -5.12 -0.80 11.26
C TYR A 487 -3.62 -0.56 11.48
N HIS A 488 -2.77 -1.28 10.74
CA HIS A 488 -1.31 -1.12 10.86
C HIS A 488 -0.84 0.33 10.60
N THR A 489 -1.53 1.08 9.72
CA THR A 489 -1.26 2.52 9.48
C THR A 489 -1.60 3.40 10.68
N GLY A 490 -2.57 3.00 11.50
CA GLY A 490 -2.94 3.67 12.74
C GLY A 490 -1.81 3.72 13.77
N ARG A 491 -0.82 2.81 13.66
CA ARG A 491 0.42 2.83 14.47
C ARG A 491 1.25 4.10 14.25
N LEU A 492 1.04 4.84 13.16
CA LEU A 492 1.68 6.14 12.92
C LEU A 492 1.04 7.32 13.65
N ALA A 493 -0.13 7.13 14.30
CA ALA A 493 -0.84 8.21 14.99
C ALA A 493 0.03 8.98 16.00
N PRO A 494 0.84 8.34 16.87
CA PRO A 494 1.71 9.07 17.79
C PRO A 494 2.72 9.96 17.07
N LEU A 495 3.30 9.47 15.97
CA LEU A 495 4.26 10.23 15.17
C LEU A 495 3.59 11.38 14.40
N ALA A 496 2.37 11.16 13.88
CA ALA A 496 1.58 12.22 13.25
C ALA A 496 1.26 13.35 14.24
N LEU A 497 0.85 13.00 15.47
CA LEU A 497 0.58 13.97 16.52
C LEU A 497 1.86 14.67 17.00
N LEU A 498 2.99 13.97 17.05
CA LEU A 498 4.28 14.58 17.33
C LEU A 498 4.66 15.62 16.26
N VAL A 499 4.49 15.30 14.97
CA VAL A 499 4.71 16.25 13.87
C VAL A 499 3.82 17.48 14.04
N VAL A 500 2.53 17.30 14.34
CA VAL A 500 1.60 18.41 14.62
C VAL A 500 2.10 19.25 15.80
N ALA A 501 2.48 18.63 16.92
CA ALA A 501 2.97 19.34 18.11
C ALA A 501 4.26 20.12 17.84
N LEU A 502 5.26 19.50 17.22
CA LEU A 502 6.54 20.14 16.88
C LEU A 502 6.34 21.36 15.99
N VAL A 503 5.42 21.27 15.03
CA VAL A 503 5.14 22.38 14.12
C VAL A 503 4.29 23.47 14.79
N CYS A 504 3.34 23.13 15.67
CA CYS A 504 2.58 24.10 16.47
C CYS A 504 3.48 24.92 17.39
N LEU A 505 4.38 24.25 18.12
CA LEU A 505 5.25 24.86 19.12
C LEU A 505 6.42 25.58 18.47
N GLY A 506 6.88 25.10 17.32
CA GLY A 506 7.99 25.70 16.58
C GLY A 506 9.29 25.72 17.41
N ARG A 507 10.12 26.73 17.15
CA ARG A 507 11.42 26.91 17.83
C ARG A 507 11.37 27.85 19.04
N ASP A 508 10.19 28.31 19.43
CA ASP A 508 10.03 29.30 20.51
C ASP A 508 10.01 28.61 21.89
N PRO A 509 11.05 28.80 22.74
CA PRO A 509 11.13 28.14 24.04
C PRO A 509 9.99 28.53 25.00
N ALA A 510 9.43 29.74 24.85
CA ALA A 510 8.34 30.20 25.72
C ALA A 510 7.07 29.38 25.50
N ARG A 511 6.79 28.98 24.26
CA ARG A 511 5.66 28.09 23.92
C ARG A 511 5.85 26.71 24.51
N TRP A 512 7.06 26.17 24.43
CA TRP A 512 7.41 24.87 25.03
C TRP A 512 7.20 24.86 26.55
N ARG A 513 7.59 25.92 27.25
CA ARG A 513 7.38 26.04 28.69
C ARG A 513 5.90 25.99 29.09
N VAL A 514 5.02 26.61 28.31
CA VAL A 514 3.56 26.58 28.54
C VAL A 514 2.95 25.24 28.13
N ALA A 515 3.46 24.63 27.06
CA ALA A 515 2.94 23.37 26.52
C ALA A 515 3.39 22.14 27.30
N TRP A 516 4.54 22.19 27.98
CA TRP A 516 5.15 21.02 28.61
C TRP A 516 4.20 20.24 29.54
N PRO A 517 3.46 20.87 30.49
CA PRO A 517 2.50 20.13 31.31
C PRO A 517 1.39 19.46 30.49
N ARG A 518 0.98 20.08 29.37
CA ARG A 518 -0.03 19.53 28.47
C ARG A 518 0.53 18.35 27.67
N VAL A 519 1.79 18.42 27.23
CA VAL A 519 2.48 17.34 26.54
C VAL A 519 2.68 16.14 27.47
N VAL A 520 3.06 16.38 28.73
CA VAL A 520 3.15 15.32 29.75
C VAL A 520 1.78 14.67 29.99
N LEU A 521 0.72 15.48 30.14
CA LEU A 521 -0.65 14.95 30.25
C LEU A 521 -1.03 14.12 29.02
N ALA A 522 -0.70 14.59 27.81
CA ALA A 522 -0.93 13.85 26.58
C ALA A 522 -0.20 12.49 26.59
N ALA A 523 1.06 12.47 27.00
CA ALA A 523 1.86 11.26 27.07
C ALA A 523 1.28 10.26 28.08
N LEU A 524 0.83 10.73 29.25
CA LEU A 524 0.19 9.88 30.26
C LEU A 524 -1.13 9.31 29.76
N VAL A 525 -2.02 10.14 29.21
CA VAL A 525 -3.31 9.68 28.66
C VAL A 525 -3.09 8.71 27.50
N GLY A 526 -2.17 9.04 26.58
CA GLY A 526 -1.82 8.16 25.46
C GLY A 526 -1.25 6.82 25.94
N ALA A 527 -0.37 6.84 26.95
CA ALA A 527 0.19 5.64 27.54
C ALA A 527 -0.89 4.76 28.18
N ILE A 528 -1.83 5.34 28.94
CA ILE A 528 -2.96 4.61 29.54
C ILE A 528 -3.82 3.96 28.45
N VAL A 529 -4.16 4.69 27.39
CA VAL A 529 -5.00 4.16 26.31
C VAL A 529 -4.29 3.04 25.54
N VAL A 530 -2.99 3.18 25.28
CA VAL A 530 -2.20 2.20 24.51
C VAL A 530 -1.68 1.04 25.38
N ALA A 531 -1.76 1.14 26.71
CA ALA A 531 -1.21 0.15 27.65
C ALA A 531 -1.70 -1.29 27.40
N PRO A 532 -3.00 -1.58 27.16
CA PRO A 532 -3.44 -2.93 26.85
C PRO A 532 -2.75 -3.53 25.61
N LEU A 533 -2.56 -2.75 24.55
CA LEU A 533 -1.86 -3.21 23.36
C LEU A 533 -0.36 -3.39 23.61
N VAL A 534 0.26 -2.51 24.38
CA VAL A 534 1.66 -2.66 24.79
C VAL A 534 1.84 -3.93 25.59
N TRP A 535 0.93 -4.23 26.51
CA TRP A 535 0.92 -5.51 27.22
C TRP A 535 0.90 -6.69 26.25
N TYR A 536 -0.01 -6.69 25.26
CA TYR A 536 -0.05 -7.72 24.22
C TYR A 536 1.28 -7.85 23.46
N ILE A 537 1.87 -6.72 23.04
CA ILE A 537 3.15 -6.70 22.32
C ILE A 537 4.28 -7.31 23.15
N LEU A 538 4.31 -7.02 24.45
CA LEU A 538 5.31 -7.59 25.37
C LEU A 538 5.13 -9.10 25.54
N THR A 539 3.91 -9.61 25.44
CA THR A 539 3.62 -11.05 25.54
C THR A 539 3.76 -11.82 24.23
N ASP A 540 3.44 -11.22 23.07
CA ASP A 540 3.45 -11.85 21.75
C ASP A 540 3.87 -10.87 20.64
N SER A 541 5.15 -10.47 20.69
CA SER A 541 5.73 -9.54 19.71
C SER A 541 5.77 -10.14 18.30
N ALA A 542 5.94 -11.46 18.19
CA ALA A 542 5.97 -12.19 16.92
C ALA A 542 4.59 -12.19 16.25
N GLY A 543 3.52 -12.51 16.98
CA GLY A 543 2.16 -12.44 16.46
C GLY A 543 1.73 -11.02 16.06
N PHE A 544 2.09 -10.00 16.85
CA PHE A 544 1.78 -8.61 16.51
C PHE A 544 2.47 -8.09 15.24
N ASN A 545 3.68 -8.58 14.94
CA ASN A 545 4.48 -8.15 13.80
C ASN A 545 4.43 -9.11 12.60
N ARG A 546 3.80 -10.28 12.73
CA ARG A 546 3.73 -11.32 11.70
C ARG A 546 3.34 -10.77 10.32
N ARG A 547 2.20 -10.07 10.25
CA ARG A 547 1.69 -9.49 9.00
C ARG A 547 2.59 -8.40 8.42
N VAL A 548 3.20 -7.57 9.28
CA VAL A 548 4.13 -6.51 8.85
C VAL A 548 5.43 -7.10 8.31
N GLY A 549 5.93 -8.18 8.94
CA GLY A 549 7.10 -8.94 8.47
C GLY A 549 6.90 -9.49 7.06
N PHE A 550 5.78 -10.19 6.81
CA PHE A 550 5.50 -10.80 5.49
C PHE A 550 5.44 -9.82 4.32
N VAL A 551 5.08 -8.57 4.57
CA VAL A 551 4.94 -7.58 3.50
C VAL A 551 6.13 -6.64 3.42
N SER A 552 7.13 -6.79 4.29
CA SER A 552 8.26 -5.89 4.45
C SER A 552 9.31 -6.05 3.35
N ILE A 553 9.78 -4.94 2.79
CA ILE A 553 10.90 -4.93 1.82
C ILE A 553 12.23 -5.45 2.41
N PHE A 554 12.30 -5.63 3.73
CA PHE A 554 13.49 -6.14 4.42
C PHE A 554 13.49 -7.67 4.57
N GLN A 555 12.39 -8.35 4.23
CA GLN A 555 12.29 -9.81 4.21
C GLN A 555 11.67 -10.31 2.89
N PRO A 556 12.27 -9.99 1.71
CA PRO A 556 11.77 -10.47 0.43
C PRO A 556 12.03 -11.97 0.27
N ASP A 557 10.96 -12.76 0.29
CA ASP A 557 11.00 -14.15 -0.19
C ASP A 557 10.79 -14.16 -1.72
N ASN A 558 11.78 -13.66 -2.46
CA ASN A 558 11.73 -13.53 -3.92
C ASN A 558 13.01 -14.09 -4.55
N LEU A 559 12.84 -15.03 -5.49
CA LEU A 559 13.94 -15.73 -6.17
C LEU A 559 14.76 -14.86 -7.13
N TYR A 560 14.32 -13.64 -7.41
CA TYR A 560 14.92 -12.76 -8.41
C TYR A 560 15.46 -11.46 -7.84
N ARG A 561 14.94 -10.99 -6.70
CA ARG A 561 15.29 -9.67 -6.16
C ARG A 561 15.21 -9.63 -4.64
N HIS A 562 16.23 -9.10 -3.98
CA HIS A 562 16.30 -9.07 -2.51
C HIS A 562 16.79 -7.74 -1.91
N ARG A 563 17.45 -6.86 -2.67
CA ARG A 563 17.94 -5.55 -2.21
C ARG A 563 16.83 -4.62 -1.68
N PRO A 564 16.84 -4.21 -0.40
CA PRO A 564 15.77 -3.36 0.15
C PRO A 564 15.70 -1.95 -0.47
N LEU A 565 16.83 -1.28 -0.72
CA LEU A 565 16.79 0.07 -1.31
C LEU A 565 16.34 0.08 -2.77
N ASP A 566 16.48 -1.06 -3.45
CA ASP A 566 16.00 -1.26 -4.81
C ASP A 566 14.45 -1.27 -4.82
N PHE A 567 13.83 -2.00 -3.89
CA PHE A 567 12.39 -1.91 -3.66
C PHE A 567 11.96 -0.51 -3.21
N LEU A 568 12.71 0.13 -2.32
CA LEU A 568 12.38 1.49 -1.86
C LEU A 568 12.41 2.50 -3.01
N ALA A 569 13.42 2.47 -3.87
CA ALA A 569 13.54 3.36 -5.01
C ALA A 569 12.36 3.17 -5.99
N GLU A 570 12.00 1.92 -6.28
CA GLU A 570 10.83 1.62 -7.09
C GLU A 570 9.54 2.10 -6.43
N ASN A 571 9.38 1.85 -5.13
CA ASN A 571 8.23 2.30 -4.36
C ASN A 571 8.09 3.82 -4.41
N ILE A 572 9.18 4.59 -4.24
CA ILE A 572 9.17 6.06 -4.35
C ILE A 572 8.61 6.50 -5.71
N VAL A 573 9.06 5.88 -6.81
CA VAL A 573 8.56 6.19 -8.15
C VAL A 573 7.08 5.85 -8.28
N ARG A 574 6.69 4.62 -7.90
CA ARG A 574 5.31 4.14 -8.01
C ARG A 574 4.33 4.98 -7.18
N TYR A 575 4.68 5.32 -5.94
CA TYR A 575 3.88 6.19 -5.08
C TYR A 575 3.85 7.66 -5.53
N GLY A 576 4.90 8.14 -6.21
CA GLY A 576 4.89 9.46 -6.86
C GLY A 576 3.97 9.50 -8.08
N LEU A 577 3.96 8.44 -8.88
CA LEU A 577 3.16 8.31 -10.10
C LEU A 577 1.69 7.96 -9.83
N MET A 578 1.32 7.47 -8.65
CA MET A 578 -0.04 7.00 -8.33
C MET A 578 -1.14 8.05 -8.45
N TRP A 579 -0.81 9.34 -8.39
CA TRP A 579 -1.79 10.43 -8.44
C TRP A 579 -2.22 10.79 -9.87
N HIS A 580 -1.37 10.54 -10.86
CA HIS A 580 -1.60 11.02 -12.23
C HIS A 580 -1.47 9.93 -13.29
N VAL A 581 -0.62 8.93 -13.07
CA VAL A 581 -0.27 7.93 -14.09
C VAL A 581 -0.94 6.59 -13.81
N GLN A 582 -0.52 5.88 -12.76
CA GLN A 582 -0.96 4.51 -12.52
C GLN A 582 -1.09 4.18 -11.04
N GLY A 583 -2.27 3.71 -10.67
CA GLY A 583 -2.63 3.32 -9.31
C GLY A 583 -2.38 1.84 -8.97
N GLU A 584 -2.99 1.38 -7.88
CA GLU A 584 -2.96 -0.03 -7.46
C GLU A 584 -3.79 -0.92 -8.40
N ALA A 585 -3.42 -2.19 -8.55
CA ALA A 585 -4.14 -3.17 -9.35
C ALA A 585 -5.33 -3.85 -8.63
N ASN A 586 -5.35 -3.82 -7.30
CA ASN A 586 -6.36 -4.49 -6.47
C ASN A 586 -7.72 -3.76 -6.57
N GLY A 587 -8.73 -4.45 -7.10
CA GLY A 587 -10.06 -3.89 -7.34
C GLY A 587 -10.88 -3.62 -6.08
N ARG A 588 -10.48 -4.10 -4.89
CA ARG A 588 -11.16 -3.80 -3.63
C ARG A 588 -10.93 -2.38 -3.16
N HIS A 589 -9.79 -1.79 -3.48
CA HIS A 589 -9.39 -0.50 -2.93
C HIS A 589 -9.74 0.68 -3.84
N HIS A 590 -9.74 0.48 -5.16
CA HIS A 590 -10.04 1.49 -6.16
C HIS A 590 -10.28 0.83 -7.54
N LEU A 591 -10.58 1.63 -8.57
CA LEU A 591 -10.57 1.16 -9.95
C LEU A 591 -9.15 0.70 -10.33
N PRO A 592 -8.95 -0.58 -10.75
CA PRO A 592 -7.63 -1.14 -11.02
C PRO A 592 -6.81 -0.34 -12.02
N LEU A 593 -5.55 -0.08 -11.65
CA LEU A 593 -4.53 0.68 -12.40
C LEU A 593 -4.88 2.15 -12.65
N ALA A 594 -6.10 2.59 -12.31
CA ALA A 594 -6.45 4.00 -12.36
C ALA A 594 -5.76 4.76 -11.23
N PRO A 595 -5.21 5.95 -11.49
CA PRO A 595 -4.74 6.89 -10.49
C PRO A 595 -5.71 7.12 -9.34
N MET A 596 -5.13 7.38 -8.18
CA MET A 596 -5.81 7.45 -6.90
C MET A 596 -6.72 8.68 -6.74
N VAL A 597 -6.68 9.63 -7.69
CA VAL A 597 -7.54 10.81 -7.73
C VAL A 597 -8.00 11.12 -9.15
N ASP A 598 -9.13 11.81 -9.26
CA ASP A 598 -9.62 12.29 -10.55
C ASP A 598 -8.71 13.40 -11.13
N PRO A 599 -8.75 13.65 -12.46
CA PRO A 599 -7.88 14.64 -13.11
C PRO A 599 -8.01 16.07 -12.57
N VAL A 600 -9.18 16.47 -12.06
CA VAL A 600 -9.40 17.80 -11.48
C VAL A 600 -8.65 17.91 -10.16
N VAL A 601 -8.83 16.92 -9.27
CA VAL A 601 -8.10 16.86 -8.00
C VAL A 601 -6.59 16.72 -8.25
N GLY A 602 -6.18 15.89 -9.20
CA GLY A 602 -4.78 15.71 -9.57
C GLY A 602 -4.11 17.02 -10.02
N LEU A 603 -4.78 17.82 -10.86
CA LEU A 603 -4.28 19.13 -11.28
C LEU A 603 -4.17 20.10 -10.10
N LEU A 604 -5.23 20.19 -9.29
CA LEU A 604 -5.29 21.08 -8.13
C LEU A 604 -4.28 20.70 -7.05
N LEU A 605 -3.98 19.41 -6.88
CA LEU A 605 -2.96 18.90 -5.98
C LEU A 605 -1.57 19.41 -6.35
N LEU A 606 -1.21 19.42 -7.64
CA LEU A 606 0.07 19.96 -8.10
C LEU A 606 0.21 21.45 -7.78
N ILE A 607 -0.87 22.22 -7.96
CA ILE A 607 -0.94 23.64 -7.62
C ILE A 607 -0.79 23.82 -6.11
N GLY A 608 -1.55 23.06 -5.32
CA GLY A 608 -1.51 23.08 -3.85
C GLY A 608 -0.15 22.72 -3.28
N ALA A 609 0.50 21.68 -3.80
CA ALA A 609 1.84 21.26 -3.42
C ALA A 609 2.88 22.34 -3.76
N GLY A 610 2.78 22.98 -4.94
CA GLY A 610 3.62 24.12 -5.30
C GLY A 610 3.42 25.31 -4.35
N LEU A 611 2.17 25.61 -3.96
CA LEU A 611 1.86 26.67 -3.00
C LEU A 611 2.45 26.36 -1.63
N ALA A 612 2.34 25.11 -1.16
CA ALA A 612 2.90 24.67 0.11
C ALA A 612 4.43 24.83 0.13
N TRP A 613 5.10 24.42 -0.96
CA TRP A 613 6.54 24.58 -1.14
C TRP A 613 6.98 26.04 -1.11
N ARG A 614 6.26 26.93 -1.81
CA ARG A 614 6.60 28.37 -1.87
C ARG A 614 6.31 29.11 -0.57
N ALA A 615 5.17 28.82 0.07
CA ALA A 615 4.71 29.57 1.23
C ALA A 615 5.70 29.45 2.40
N ARG A 616 6.36 28.29 2.55
CA ARG A 616 7.23 27.96 3.70
C ARG A 616 6.60 28.30 5.06
N ARG A 617 5.27 28.37 5.11
CA ARG A 617 4.51 28.67 6.32
C ARG A 617 4.40 27.39 7.13
N THR A 618 4.55 27.51 8.44
CA THR A 618 4.31 26.47 9.45
C THR A 618 3.09 25.59 9.12
N ALA A 619 1.99 26.22 8.69
CA ALA A 619 0.77 25.55 8.30
C ALA A 619 0.91 24.60 7.08
N ALA A 620 1.55 25.05 6.01
CA ALA A 620 1.76 24.25 4.81
C ALA A 620 2.71 23.07 5.05
N VAL A 621 3.67 23.29 5.95
CA VAL A 621 4.65 22.27 6.35
C VAL A 621 3.98 21.11 7.08
N VAL A 622 2.98 21.35 7.94
CA VAL A 622 2.26 20.24 8.60
C VAL A 622 1.56 19.35 7.61
N VAL A 623 0.78 19.93 6.68
CA VAL A 623 0.02 19.14 5.70
C VAL A 623 0.98 18.31 4.83
N LEU A 624 2.08 18.92 4.37
CA LEU A 624 3.09 18.22 3.59
C LEU A 624 3.82 17.14 4.41
N ALA A 625 4.19 17.42 5.67
CA ALA A 625 4.88 16.47 6.54
C ALA A 625 4.00 15.27 6.87
N LEU A 626 2.70 15.48 7.15
CA LEU A 626 1.74 14.40 7.32
C LEU A 626 1.55 13.60 6.02
N TRP A 627 1.50 14.28 4.88
CA TRP A 627 1.42 13.61 3.58
C TRP A 627 2.61 12.66 3.36
N LEU A 628 3.83 13.12 3.65
CA LEU A 628 5.06 12.32 3.54
C LEU A 628 5.12 11.19 4.58
N LEU A 629 4.69 11.45 5.82
CA LEU A 629 4.68 10.46 6.89
C LEU A 629 3.82 9.25 6.53
N TYR A 630 2.63 9.48 5.97
CA TYR A 630 1.70 8.40 5.62
C TYR A 630 2.07 7.60 4.37
N TYR A 631 3.16 7.97 3.68
CA TYR A 631 3.76 7.08 2.68
C TYR A 631 4.61 5.97 3.30
N LEU A 632 5.11 6.15 4.53
CA LEU A 632 6.09 5.24 5.14
C LEU A 632 5.66 3.77 5.15
N PRO A 633 4.42 3.40 5.53
CA PRO A 633 4.00 2.00 5.55
C PRO A 633 3.98 1.41 4.14
N GLY A 634 3.58 2.20 3.16
CA GLY A 634 3.58 1.81 1.76
C GLY A 634 4.98 1.65 1.20
N LEU A 635 5.88 2.61 1.45
CA LEU A 635 7.26 2.65 0.96
C LEU A 635 8.10 1.47 1.48
N LEU A 636 7.82 1.00 2.69
CA LEU A 636 8.54 -0.11 3.32
C LEU A 636 7.88 -1.47 3.07
N SER A 637 6.97 -1.56 2.11
CA SER A 637 6.23 -2.80 1.81
C SER A 637 6.20 -3.18 0.32
N PHE A 638 5.92 -4.45 0.03
CA PHE A 638 5.70 -4.94 -1.34
C PHE A 638 4.38 -4.48 -1.94
N ASN A 639 4.20 -4.70 -3.24
CA ASN A 639 3.00 -4.36 -4.02
C ASN A 639 2.73 -2.85 -4.09
N ALA A 640 3.77 -2.03 -4.19
CA ALA A 640 3.57 -0.60 -4.44
C ALA A 640 2.98 -0.34 -5.85
N PRO A 641 2.16 0.71 -6.02
CA PRO A 641 1.54 1.46 -4.93
C PRO A 641 0.42 0.63 -4.29
N HIS A 642 0.32 0.61 -2.95
CA HIS A 642 -0.73 -0.11 -2.22
C HIS A 642 -1.66 0.89 -1.54
N ALA A 643 -2.89 0.99 -2.00
CA ALA A 643 -3.82 2.05 -1.65
C ALA A 643 -4.26 1.97 -0.17
N MET A 644 -4.55 0.78 0.36
CA MET A 644 -4.85 0.67 1.81
C MET A 644 -3.70 1.16 2.71
N ARG A 645 -2.44 0.89 2.36
CA ARG A 645 -1.26 1.28 3.18
C ARG A 645 -0.90 2.76 3.03
N SER A 646 -1.37 3.41 1.96
CA SER A 646 -1.15 4.83 1.68
C SER A 646 -2.42 5.67 1.83
N LEU A 647 -3.53 5.14 2.35
CA LEU A 647 -4.81 5.86 2.49
C LEU A 647 -4.66 7.18 3.25
N GLY A 648 -3.71 7.22 4.20
CA GLY A 648 -3.41 8.41 5.03
C GLY A 648 -2.90 9.60 4.24
N THR A 649 -2.48 9.36 3.00
CA THR A 649 -2.03 10.40 2.09
C THR A 649 -3.17 11.15 1.41
N LEU A 650 -4.38 10.58 1.36
CA LEU A 650 -5.51 11.16 0.62
C LEU A 650 -6.03 12.45 1.26
N ALA A 651 -6.21 12.48 2.58
CA ALA A 651 -6.73 13.67 3.27
C ALA A 651 -5.79 14.90 3.14
N PRO A 652 -4.46 14.77 3.36
CA PRO A 652 -3.52 15.84 3.03
C PRO A 652 -3.54 16.26 1.56
N ALA A 653 -3.64 15.30 0.62
CA ALA A 653 -3.72 15.62 -0.81
C ALA A 653 -4.97 16.43 -1.15
N CYS A 654 -6.15 16.04 -0.64
CA CYS A 654 -7.38 16.80 -0.80
C CYS A 654 -7.29 18.19 -0.16
N ALA A 655 -6.65 18.33 1.00
CA ALA A 655 -6.41 19.64 1.63
C ALA A 655 -5.53 20.55 0.75
N LEU A 656 -4.46 20.02 0.16
CA LEU A 656 -3.62 20.75 -0.79
C LEU A 656 -4.40 21.12 -2.06
N ALA A 657 -5.19 20.20 -2.62
CA ALA A 657 -6.03 20.48 -3.78
C ALA A 657 -7.08 21.58 -3.49
N GLY A 658 -7.74 21.52 -2.32
CA GLY A 658 -8.65 22.56 -1.86
C GLY A 658 -7.99 23.92 -1.71
N TRP A 659 -6.72 23.95 -1.25
CA TRP A 659 -5.92 25.17 -1.18
C TRP A 659 -5.54 25.71 -2.57
N GLY A 660 -5.16 24.84 -3.51
CA GLY A 660 -4.93 25.20 -4.91
C GLY A 660 -6.16 25.85 -5.53
N LEU A 661 -7.33 25.23 -5.35
CA LEU A 661 -8.61 25.72 -5.86
C LEU A 661 -9.02 27.06 -5.25
N SER A 662 -8.78 27.26 -3.95
CA SER A 662 -9.13 28.52 -3.27
C SER A 662 -8.34 29.72 -3.82
N ARG A 663 -7.11 29.51 -4.29
CA ARG A 663 -6.26 30.57 -4.88
C ARG A 663 -6.56 30.85 -6.34
N LEU A 664 -6.99 29.84 -7.09
CA LEU A 664 -7.27 29.94 -8.53
C LEU A 664 -8.57 30.70 -8.83
N ALA A 665 -9.57 30.54 -7.96
CA ALA A 665 -10.92 31.07 -8.14
C ALA A 665 -11.15 32.45 -7.48
N SER A 666 -10.14 33.32 -7.49
CA SER A 666 -10.22 34.67 -6.92
C SER A 666 -10.15 35.75 -8.02
N GLY A 667 -10.85 36.88 -7.80
CA GLY A 667 -10.86 38.02 -8.71
C GLY A 667 -12.10 38.11 -9.61
N ALA A 668 -11.92 38.08 -10.94
CA ALA A 668 -12.95 38.40 -11.94
C ALA A 668 -14.28 37.63 -11.76
N ARG A 669 -15.41 38.27 -12.11
CA ARG A 669 -16.78 37.77 -11.88
C ARG A 669 -17.07 36.38 -12.45
N TRP A 670 -16.45 35.98 -13.56
CA TRP A 670 -16.63 34.65 -14.14
C TRP A 670 -15.90 33.54 -13.35
N ARG A 671 -14.81 33.88 -12.65
CA ARG A 671 -14.00 32.91 -11.88
C ARG A 671 -14.75 32.32 -10.69
N ARG A 672 -15.85 32.97 -10.24
CA ARG A 672 -16.75 32.43 -9.22
C ARG A 672 -17.37 31.09 -9.60
N TRP A 673 -17.48 30.80 -10.90
CA TRP A 673 -18.01 29.55 -11.42
C TRP A 673 -16.99 28.41 -11.46
N LEU A 674 -15.69 28.69 -11.30
CA LEU A 674 -14.64 27.66 -11.33
C LEU A 674 -14.75 26.67 -10.17
N ILE A 675 -15.09 27.16 -8.98
CA ILE A 675 -15.28 26.30 -7.81
C ILE A 675 -16.45 25.34 -8.00
N PRO A 676 -17.69 25.81 -8.27
CA PRO A 676 -18.79 24.88 -8.46
C PRO A 676 -18.57 23.95 -9.66
N ALA A 677 -17.97 24.43 -10.76
CA ALA A 677 -17.63 23.57 -11.90
C ALA A 677 -16.60 22.49 -11.55
N ALA A 678 -15.53 22.84 -10.82
CA ALA A 678 -14.51 21.87 -10.40
C ALA A 678 -15.07 20.85 -9.40
N LEU A 679 -15.88 21.29 -8.44
CA LEU A 679 -16.52 20.40 -7.47
C LEU A 679 -17.55 19.48 -8.15
N ALA A 680 -18.39 20.01 -9.04
CA ALA A 680 -19.37 19.23 -9.78
C ALA A 680 -18.68 18.23 -10.73
N GLY A 681 -17.62 18.66 -11.43
CA GLY A 681 -16.81 17.79 -12.29
C GLY A 681 -16.14 16.66 -11.51
N SER A 682 -15.48 16.98 -10.39
CA SER A 682 -14.88 15.97 -9.51
C SER A 682 -15.93 15.02 -8.94
N LEU A 683 -17.05 15.53 -8.41
CA LEU A 683 -18.15 14.70 -7.91
C LEU A 683 -18.68 13.74 -8.99
N ALA A 684 -19.00 14.26 -10.17
CA ALA A 684 -19.53 13.44 -11.27
C ALA A 684 -18.54 12.35 -11.71
N VAL A 685 -17.25 12.68 -11.87
CA VAL A 685 -16.23 11.68 -12.25
C VAL A 685 -16.08 10.61 -11.16
N ASN A 686 -15.99 10.98 -9.88
CA ASN A 686 -15.79 9.98 -8.83
C ASN A 686 -17.02 9.08 -8.61
N LEU A 687 -18.24 9.63 -8.72
CA LEU A 687 -19.46 8.83 -8.67
C LEU A 687 -19.55 7.88 -9.87
N TRP A 688 -19.19 8.35 -11.08
CA TRP A 688 -19.14 7.50 -12.26
C TRP A 688 -18.06 6.41 -12.15
N VAL A 689 -16.87 6.72 -11.63
CA VAL A 689 -15.82 5.74 -11.38
C VAL A 689 -16.31 4.66 -10.40
N TYR A 690 -16.87 5.08 -9.26
CA TYR A 690 -17.31 4.13 -8.24
C TYR A 690 -18.57 3.37 -8.67
N PHE A 691 -19.70 4.05 -8.84
CA PHE A 691 -20.99 3.40 -9.11
C PHE A 691 -21.15 2.91 -10.56
N GLY A 692 -20.41 3.49 -11.52
CA GLY A 692 -20.49 3.10 -12.93
C GLY A 692 -19.42 2.08 -13.32
N LEU A 693 -18.15 2.47 -13.27
CA LEU A 693 -17.06 1.64 -13.80
C LEU A 693 -16.73 0.46 -12.90
N MET A 694 -16.50 0.70 -11.60
CA MET A 694 -16.08 -0.36 -10.68
C MET A 694 -17.14 -1.45 -10.52
N TRP A 695 -18.43 -1.12 -10.62
CA TRP A 695 -19.52 -2.10 -10.56
C TRP A 695 -19.42 -3.19 -11.64
N HIS A 696 -18.95 -2.82 -12.84
CA HIS A 696 -18.89 -3.71 -14.00
C HIS A 696 -17.48 -4.25 -14.28
N ASP A 697 -16.45 -3.89 -13.49
CA ASP A 697 -15.08 -4.34 -13.73
C ASP A 697 -14.85 -5.74 -13.12
N PRO A 698 -14.47 -6.76 -13.92
CA PRO A 698 -14.24 -8.11 -13.42
C PRO A 698 -13.17 -8.23 -12.35
N ARG A 699 -12.19 -7.33 -12.37
CA ARG A 699 -11.10 -7.29 -11.40
C ARG A 699 -11.56 -6.66 -10.07
N VAL A 700 -12.73 -6.02 -10.04
CA VAL A 700 -13.37 -5.50 -8.82
C VAL A 700 -14.31 -6.55 -8.27
N TYR A 701 -15.33 -6.96 -9.03
CA TYR A 701 -16.32 -7.90 -8.51
C TYR A 701 -15.73 -9.30 -8.29
N GLY A 702 -14.64 -9.66 -8.96
CA GLY A 702 -13.93 -10.92 -8.79
C GLY A 702 -13.19 -11.05 -7.46
N GLU A 703 -13.02 -9.96 -6.71
CA GLU A 703 -12.36 -9.95 -5.40
C GLU A 703 -13.32 -10.27 -4.23
N PHE A 704 -14.61 -10.42 -4.48
CA PHE A 704 -15.65 -10.64 -3.46
C PHE A 704 -16.23 -12.06 -3.56
N ASP A 705 -16.67 -12.62 -2.43
CA ASP A 705 -17.16 -14.00 -2.24
C ASP A 705 -18.60 -14.14 -2.81
N ARG A 706 -18.74 -14.01 -4.13
CA ARG A 706 -20.04 -13.95 -4.81
C ARG A 706 -20.81 -15.26 -4.76
N VAL A 707 -20.12 -16.39 -4.96
CA VAL A 707 -20.74 -17.72 -4.96
C VAL A 707 -21.25 -18.04 -3.56
N GLU A 708 -20.43 -17.80 -2.53
CA GLU A 708 -20.77 -17.94 -1.13
C GLU A 708 -21.95 -17.04 -0.74
N THR A 709 -21.94 -15.78 -1.17
CA THR A 709 -23.02 -14.83 -0.88
C THR A 709 -24.35 -15.31 -1.49
N VAL A 710 -24.35 -15.78 -2.73
CA VAL A 710 -25.55 -16.33 -3.38
C VAL A 710 -26.03 -17.60 -2.67
N MET A 711 -25.12 -18.50 -2.29
CA MET A 711 -25.47 -19.69 -1.52
C MET A 711 -26.13 -19.33 -0.19
N ALA A 712 -25.57 -18.36 0.56
CA ALA A 712 -26.15 -17.89 1.80
C ALA A 712 -27.54 -17.25 1.62
N GLN A 713 -27.74 -16.51 0.52
CA GLN A 713 -29.06 -15.95 0.18
C GLN A 713 -30.09 -17.05 -0.12
N ILE A 714 -29.69 -18.12 -0.82
CA ILE A 714 -30.57 -19.28 -1.06
C ILE A 714 -30.93 -19.97 0.25
N VAL A 715 -29.95 -20.19 1.14
CA VAL A 715 -30.19 -20.76 2.47
C VAL A 715 -31.19 -19.93 3.27
N ARG A 716 -30.99 -18.61 3.34
CA ARG A 716 -31.93 -17.70 4.01
C ARG A 716 -33.32 -17.76 3.41
N ARG A 717 -33.42 -17.79 2.08
CA ARG A 717 -34.70 -17.87 1.37
C ARG A 717 -35.45 -19.16 1.71
N ALA A 718 -34.73 -20.28 1.82
CA ALA A 718 -35.29 -21.57 2.19
C ALA A 718 -35.67 -21.69 3.68
N ALA A 719 -35.08 -20.85 4.53
CA ALA A 719 -35.36 -20.80 5.97
C ALA A 719 -36.62 -20.03 6.34
N VAL A 720 -37.10 -19.10 5.49
CA VAL A 720 -38.33 -18.31 5.75
C VAL A 720 -39.55 -19.10 5.29
N PRO A 721 -40.44 -19.55 6.20
CA PRO A 721 -41.69 -20.19 5.81
C PRO A 721 -42.59 -19.15 5.13
N ASN A 722 -43.06 -19.43 3.91
CA ASN A 722 -44.15 -18.68 3.29
C ASN A 722 -45.43 -19.52 3.34
N ASP A 723 -46.60 -18.89 3.13
CA ASP A 723 -47.93 -19.53 3.20
C ASP A 723 -48.10 -20.80 2.30
N ALA A 724 -47.13 -21.09 1.42
CA ALA A 724 -47.12 -22.24 0.51
C ALA A 724 -45.99 -23.28 0.74
N ALA A 725 -45.02 -23.04 1.63
CA ALA A 725 -43.88 -23.95 1.82
C ALA A 725 -43.30 -23.93 3.25
N GLN A 726 -43.08 -25.12 3.82
CA GLN A 726 -42.29 -25.31 5.04
C GLN A 726 -40.81 -24.96 4.79
N ALA A 727 -40.05 -24.72 5.85
CA ALA A 727 -38.61 -24.52 5.73
C ALA A 727 -37.94 -25.75 5.07
N VAL A 728 -37.10 -25.52 4.06
CA VAL A 728 -36.48 -26.59 3.26
C VAL A 728 -34.99 -26.70 3.61
N PRO A 729 -34.46 -27.89 3.94
CA PRO A 729 -33.05 -28.07 4.17
C PRO A 729 -32.23 -27.80 2.90
N VAL A 730 -31.16 -27.02 3.05
CA VAL A 730 -30.23 -26.68 1.97
C VAL A 730 -28.90 -27.36 2.20
N TYR A 731 -28.43 -28.10 1.19
CA TYR A 731 -27.15 -28.80 1.20
C TYR A 731 -26.13 -28.09 0.31
N LEU A 732 -24.97 -27.80 0.87
CA LEU A 732 -23.83 -27.19 0.19
C LEU A 732 -22.61 -28.13 0.27
N PRO A 733 -21.66 -28.08 -0.69
CA PRO A 733 -20.40 -28.80 -0.51
C PRO A 733 -19.65 -28.26 0.71
N ARG A 734 -18.88 -29.14 1.37
CA ARG A 734 -18.27 -28.87 2.68
C ARG A 734 -17.50 -27.56 2.75
N GLU A 735 -16.69 -27.28 1.73
CA GLU A 735 -15.85 -26.08 1.68
C GLU A 735 -16.68 -24.78 1.63
N TRP A 736 -17.82 -24.78 0.93
CA TRP A 736 -18.71 -23.64 0.81
C TRP A 736 -19.57 -23.45 2.05
N ALA A 737 -20.10 -24.54 2.61
CA ALA A 737 -20.84 -24.53 3.87
C ALA A 737 -20.02 -23.95 5.03
N LEU A 738 -18.71 -24.23 5.04
CA LEU A 738 -17.79 -23.78 6.08
C LEU A 738 -17.10 -22.44 5.76
N SER A 739 -17.40 -21.83 4.61
CA SER A 739 -16.86 -20.52 4.25
C SER A 739 -17.31 -19.45 5.26
N ASP A 740 -16.43 -18.49 5.54
CA ASP A 740 -16.72 -17.42 6.51
C ASP A 740 -17.95 -16.60 6.09
N THR A 741 -18.12 -16.37 4.78
CA THR A 741 -19.23 -15.63 4.20
C THR A 741 -20.58 -16.32 4.41
N VAL A 742 -20.67 -17.63 4.12
CA VAL A 742 -21.91 -18.39 4.39
C VAL A 742 -22.20 -18.42 5.89
N ARG A 743 -21.20 -18.78 6.71
CA ARG A 743 -21.35 -18.87 8.16
C ARG A 743 -21.82 -17.56 8.78
N PHE A 744 -21.24 -16.43 8.37
CA PHE A 744 -21.66 -15.12 8.84
C PHE A 744 -23.11 -14.84 8.45
N LEU A 745 -23.42 -14.90 7.16
CA LEU A 745 -24.72 -14.52 6.65
C LEU A 745 -25.86 -15.42 7.12
N THR A 746 -25.60 -16.62 7.64
CA THR A 746 -26.63 -17.53 8.17
C THR A 746 -26.56 -17.73 9.69
N SER A 747 -25.73 -16.98 10.42
CA SER A 747 -25.45 -17.26 11.84
C SER A 747 -26.63 -17.01 12.79
N ASP A 748 -27.59 -16.19 12.39
CA ASP A 748 -28.83 -15.88 13.11
C ASP A 748 -29.93 -16.93 12.89
N LEU A 749 -29.77 -17.83 11.91
CA LEU A 749 -30.74 -18.89 11.64
C LEU A 749 -30.63 -20.00 12.71
N PRO A 750 -31.75 -20.65 13.09
CA PRO A 750 -31.74 -21.88 13.86
C PRO A 750 -30.83 -22.95 13.24
N LEU A 751 -30.17 -23.79 14.05
CA LEU A 751 -29.20 -24.79 13.58
C LEU A 751 -29.78 -25.75 12.52
N GLU A 752 -31.07 -26.05 12.60
CA GLU A 752 -31.79 -26.91 11.64
C GLU A 752 -32.03 -26.25 10.28
N GLN A 753 -32.01 -24.91 10.21
CA GLN A 753 -32.21 -24.09 9.02
C GLN A 753 -30.89 -23.55 8.43
N GLN A 754 -29.78 -23.79 9.12
CA GLN A 754 -28.43 -23.50 8.61
C GLN A 754 -28.04 -24.49 7.50
N PRO A 755 -27.06 -24.14 6.63
CA PRO A 755 -26.70 -25.00 5.53
C PRO A 755 -26.09 -26.31 6.03
N GLN A 756 -26.59 -27.42 5.50
CA GLN A 756 -26.06 -28.76 5.78
C GLN A 756 -24.95 -29.11 4.78
N ILE A 757 -24.01 -29.95 5.21
CA ILE A 757 -22.94 -30.43 4.33
C ILE A 757 -23.49 -31.55 3.46
N TRP A 758 -23.39 -31.41 2.14
CA TRP A 758 -23.72 -32.47 1.19
C TRP A 758 -22.78 -33.68 1.39
N ARG A 759 -23.35 -34.86 1.64
CA ARG A 759 -22.62 -36.12 1.87
C ARG A 759 -22.88 -37.19 0.81
N GLY A 760 -23.62 -36.86 -0.26
CA GLY A 760 -23.99 -37.80 -1.31
C GLY A 760 -25.14 -38.74 -0.94
N THR A 761 -25.84 -38.50 0.18
CA THR A 761 -27.02 -39.25 0.61
C THR A 761 -28.14 -38.29 1.02
N LEU A 762 -29.38 -38.65 0.74
CA LEU A 762 -30.59 -37.91 1.10
C LEU A 762 -31.70 -38.92 1.43
N ASP A 763 -32.58 -38.58 2.38
CA ASP A 763 -33.79 -39.35 2.64
C ASP A 763 -34.70 -39.31 1.38
N PRO A 764 -35.14 -40.48 0.86
CA PRO A 764 -35.95 -40.56 -0.36
C PRO A 764 -37.21 -39.68 -0.39
N ASP A 765 -37.82 -39.40 0.76
CA ASP A 765 -39.10 -38.68 0.85
C ASP A 765 -38.96 -37.21 1.29
N SER A 766 -37.72 -36.70 1.41
CA SER A 766 -37.46 -35.34 1.89
C SER A 766 -37.43 -34.28 0.78
N ASP A 767 -38.08 -33.13 1.04
CA ASP A 767 -37.85 -31.89 0.30
C ASP A 767 -36.43 -31.38 0.56
N ALA A 768 -35.68 -31.07 -0.50
CA ALA A 768 -34.30 -30.60 -0.35
C ALA A 768 -33.85 -29.69 -1.50
N LEU A 769 -32.94 -28.78 -1.18
CA LEU A 769 -32.17 -27.99 -2.15
C LEU A 769 -30.70 -28.38 -2.07
N VAL A 770 -30.09 -28.72 -3.21
CA VAL A 770 -28.63 -28.88 -3.32
C VAL A 770 -28.09 -27.77 -4.20
N VAL A 771 -27.16 -26.98 -3.66
CA VAL A 771 -26.56 -25.85 -4.39
C VAL A 771 -25.08 -26.12 -4.63
N LEU A 772 -24.68 -26.13 -5.90
CA LEU A 772 -23.30 -26.34 -6.33
C LEU A 772 -22.76 -25.06 -6.98
N PRO A 773 -21.45 -24.77 -6.88
CA PRO A 773 -20.81 -23.80 -7.76
C PRO A 773 -21.10 -24.09 -9.24
N ALA A 774 -21.20 -23.04 -10.06
CA ALA A 774 -21.42 -23.23 -11.49
C ALA A 774 -20.27 -23.98 -12.20
N PHE A 775 -19.06 -23.87 -11.66
CA PHE A 775 -17.84 -24.51 -12.18
C PHE A 775 -17.56 -25.90 -11.56
N THR A 776 -18.52 -26.51 -10.86
CA THR A 776 -18.37 -27.86 -10.31
C THR A 776 -18.16 -28.90 -11.42
N ASP A 777 -17.32 -29.91 -11.14
CA ASP A 777 -17.00 -30.99 -12.08
C ASP A 777 -18.28 -31.69 -12.58
N PRO A 778 -18.45 -31.89 -13.91
CA PRO A 778 -19.61 -32.57 -14.46
C PRO A 778 -19.91 -33.95 -13.86
N ARG A 779 -18.89 -34.69 -13.40
CA ARG A 779 -19.06 -35.99 -12.71
C ARG A 779 -19.70 -35.82 -11.34
N GLU A 780 -19.30 -34.78 -10.60
CA GLU A 780 -19.88 -34.48 -9.29
C GLU A 780 -21.34 -34.01 -9.45
N VAL A 781 -21.61 -33.16 -10.45
CA VAL A 781 -22.99 -32.79 -10.81
C VAL A 781 -23.82 -34.04 -11.13
N THR A 782 -23.29 -34.94 -11.95
CA THR A 782 -24.00 -36.18 -12.34
C THR A 782 -24.27 -37.06 -11.12
N ALA A 783 -23.32 -37.15 -10.18
CA ALA A 783 -23.51 -37.88 -8.93
C ALA A 783 -24.63 -37.26 -8.09
N VAL A 784 -24.68 -35.93 -7.96
CA VAL A 784 -25.77 -35.21 -7.26
C VAL A 784 -27.13 -35.50 -7.91
N VAL A 785 -27.23 -35.38 -9.23
CA VAL A 785 -28.48 -35.65 -9.96
C VAL A 785 -28.92 -37.10 -9.77
N ASN A 786 -27.99 -38.07 -9.84
CA ASN A 786 -28.29 -39.47 -9.60
C ASN A 786 -28.78 -39.75 -8.17
N THR A 787 -28.17 -39.12 -7.16
CA THR A 787 -28.61 -39.24 -5.75
C THR A 787 -29.97 -38.60 -5.51
N LEU A 788 -30.25 -37.45 -6.14
CA LEU A 788 -31.53 -36.77 -6.00
C LEU A 788 -32.67 -37.49 -6.75
N GLY A 789 -32.33 -38.33 -7.73
CA GLY A 789 -33.28 -39.14 -8.47
C GLY A 789 -34.07 -38.34 -9.53
N SER A 790 -34.99 -39.02 -10.22
CA SER A 790 -35.76 -38.45 -11.33
C SER A 790 -36.74 -37.33 -10.94
N ALA A 791 -37.02 -37.17 -9.64
CA ALA A 791 -37.88 -36.11 -9.11
C ALA A 791 -37.15 -34.76 -8.96
N ALA A 792 -35.83 -34.73 -9.17
CA ALA A 792 -35.02 -33.53 -9.03
C ALA A 792 -35.10 -32.65 -10.28
N VAL A 793 -35.21 -31.34 -10.08
CA VAL A 793 -35.23 -30.34 -11.16
C VAL A 793 -34.11 -29.34 -10.94
N GLU A 794 -33.31 -29.11 -11.97
CA GLU A 794 -32.37 -27.99 -11.98
C GLU A 794 -33.14 -26.68 -12.21
N ILE A 795 -32.97 -25.73 -11.29
CA ILE A 795 -33.62 -24.43 -11.33
C ILE A 795 -32.83 -23.49 -12.23
N VAL A 796 -33.52 -22.90 -13.21
CA VAL A 796 -32.98 -21.90 -14.15
C VAL A 796 -34.02 -20.79 -14.34
N PRO A 797 -33.63 -19.50 -14.43
CA PRO A 797 -32.27 -18.97 -14.34
C PRO A 797 -31.74 -18.91 -12.90
N THR A 798 -30.41 -19.02 -12.74
CA THR A 798 -29.71 -18.77 -11.47
C THR A 798 -29.02 -17.41 -11.49
N PRO A 799 -28.66 -16.84 -10.32
CA PRO A 799 -27.95 -15.57 -10.25
C PRO A 799 -26.65 -15.60 -11.07
N THR A 800 -26.46 -14.58 -11.92
CA THR A 800 -25.28 -14.43 -12.79
C THR A 800 -24.37 -13.32 -12.31
N ILE A 801 -23.16 -13.26 -12.87
CA ILE A 801 -22.28 -12.09 -12.73
C ILE A 801 -22.97 -10.81 -13.27
N PRO A 802 -22.60 -9.58 -12.80
CA PRO A 802 -23.20 -8.33 -13.28
C PRO A 802 -23.12 -8.10 -14.80
N ALA A 803 -22.17 -8.75 -15.49
CA ALA A 803 -22.05 -8.76 -16.95
C ALA A 803 -22.98 -9.77 -17.66
N GLY A 804 -23.85 -10.48 -16.93
CA GLY A 804 -24.95 -11.30 -17.47
C GLY A 804 -24.57 -12.59 -18.18
N SER A 805 -23.28 -12.95 -18.29
CA SER A 805 -22.83 -14.03 -19.17
C SER A 805 -22.62 -15.39 -18.51
N GLU A 806 -22.45 -15.47 -17.18
CA GLU A 806 -22.12 -16.72 -16.48
C GLU A 806 -22.91 -16.90 -15.17
N PRO A 807 -23.53 -18.07 -14.93
CA PRO A 807 -24.16 -18.39 -13.65
C PRO A 807 -23.12 -18.54 -12.54
N LEU A 808 -23.47 -18.14 -11.32
CA LEU A 808 -22.60 -18.31 -10.14
C LEU A 808 -22.78 -19.69 -9.48
N VAL A 809 -24.01 -20.21 -9.53
CA VAL A 809 -24.41 -21.47 -8.89
C VAL A 809 -25.35 -22.25 -9.78
N ARG A 810 -25.43 -23.56 -9.52
CA ARG A 810 -26.45 -24.49 -10.01
C ARG A 810 -27.27 -24.96 -8.81
N VAL A 811 -28.60 -24.91 -8.94
CA VAL A 811 -29.52 -25.24 -7.84
C VAL A 811 -30.38 -26.41 -8.27
N PHE A 812 -30.36 -27.49 -7.51
CA PHE A 812 -31.18 -28.68 -7.73
C PHE A 812 -32.23 -28.75 -6.63
N ALA A 813 -33.50 -28.72 -7.01
CA ALA A 813 -34.64 -28.82 -6.11
C ALA A 813 -35.29 -30.20 -6.22
N ARG A 814 -35.54 -30.84 -5.08
CA ARG A 814 -36.30 -32.09 -4.99
C ARG A 814 -37.53 -31.84 -4.10
N GLY A 815 -38.70 -32.17 -4.62
CA GLY A 815 -39.97 -32.07 -3.92
C GLY A 815 -40.69 -30.72 -4.06
N PRO A 816 -42.00 -30.67 -3.75
CA PRO A 816 -42.86 -29.52 -4.01
C PRO A 816 -42.49 -28.28 -3.18
N ALA A 817 -42.03 -28.44 -1.93
CA ALA A 817 -41.67 -27.30 -1.10
C ALA A 817 -40.39 -26.63 -1.62
N ALA A 818 -39.38 -27.42 -2.02
CA ALA A 818 -38.14 -26.92 -2.61
C ALA A 818 -38.39 -26.15 -3.91
N LEU A 819 -39.30 -26.65 -4.76
CA LEU A 819 -39.71 -25.96 -5.99
C LEU A 819 -40.46 -24.66 -5.70
N ALA A 820 -41.32 -24.63 -4.68
CA ALA A 820 -42.06 -23.43 -4.30
C ALA A 820 -41.14 -22.32 -3.78
N VAL A 821 -40.15 -22.64 -2.94
CA VAL A 821 -39.15 -21.70 -2.43
C VAL A 821 -38.43 -20.96 -3.57
N MET A 822 -38.07 -21.69 -4.63
CA MET A 822 -37.32 -21.13 -5.76
C MET A 822 -38.20 -20.43 -6.81
N ARG A 823 -39.51 -20.70 -6.85
CA ARG A 823 -40.47 -20.07 -7.78
C ARG A 823 -41.09 -18.76 -7.26
N SER A 824 -41.00 -18.51 -5.95
CA SER A 824 -41.36 -17.20 -5.40
C SER A 824 -40.55 -16.10 -6.11
N PRO A 825 -41.08 -14.89 -6.33
CA PRO A 825 -40.33 -13.78 -6.92
C PRO A 825 -39.10 -13.39 -6.09
#